data_AF-A0A2D7L4P7-F1
#
_entry.id   AF-A0A2D7L4P7-F1
#
_cell.length_a   1.000
_cell.length_b   1.000
_cell.length_c   1.000
_cell.angle_alpha   90.00
_cell.angle_beta   90.00
_cell.angle_gamma   90.00
#
_symmetry.space_group_name_H-M   'P 1'
#
loop_
_entity.id
_entity.type
_entity.pdbx_description
1 polymer ?
#
loop_
_entity_poly.entity_id
_entity_poly.type
_entity_poly.pdbx_seq_one_letter_code
_entity_poly.pdbx_strand_id
1 'polypeptide(L)'
;MDGVIAKIDSPGLEFIIPAVLLVISLFPFLRTAKRAQLLSILSTPIALGLVLGYLKYNNDWANNASRDALLSSTPYQTKIKSSANPSNAYTSSQTCRACHPGEYDSWHKSYHRTMTQLAKPEAVLAKWNGTQLPHRGSQLQLEKTKDEYWVTTIGTDGIKQGKQRMTMTTGSHHLQVYWLGDKKGNLQHPFPYGWLIADQKWAPVEDTFLRDPESAKPNAKWNTVCIDCHSVAGKPRIMASNKGQRTTKTEVAELGISCEACHGPAQEHIAYYQNPFNRYKAEDSKKFAYGITNPDDKKIDHRKSSQVCGQCHSYQFTPNRMDRYNNGPRFLPGGQLNASVNTVVVQPSSFTNASQNTQKDIKKFTTKHGHPHPGKEWLNDRFWSDGMVRVTGREYNGLLDTACFKRGKMSCLSCHSMHSYHDKNDQLAPQMDSNEACYKCHESLRDNLTAHTNHSANSAGSNCYNCHMPHTTYGLLKAIRSHQIDSPSVKTQLATGRVNACNLCHINQSLDWTNKTLNKWYKHELAKLDKDDLGISSVLKTFLMGDAGQRAIAAWHMGWEPAREVSGDHWQPSWLLRGMNDPYAAVRYIAHKSLINDPRLNNIKFDYTGSLSTRDEQIQSATDFWMIEILSREKTTSQPDLLIDNKGIPIETKARYFESKRNNQPITLQE
;
A
#
# COMPACT_ATOMS: atom_id res chain seq x y z
N MET A 1 7.70 31.99 -27.28
CA MET A 1 6.53 32.90 -27.32
C MET A 1 5.26 32.04 -27.27
N ASP A 2 5.08 31.25 -26.21
CA ASP A 2 3.97 30.27 -26.09
C ASP A 2 3.00 30.65 -24.96
N GLY A 3 2.70 31.95 -24.86
CA GLY A 3 1.98 32.50 -23.72
C GLY A 3 1.11 33.69 -24.09
N VAL A 4 0.28 33.58 -25.14
CA VAL A 4 -0.88 34.50 -25.35
C VAL A 4 -2.08 33.80 -26.01
N ILE A 5 -1.96 32.61 -26.61
CA ILE A 5 -3.14 31.88 -27.11
C ILE A 5 -3.73 31.04 -25.97
N ALA A 6 -4.29 31.74 -25.00
CA ALA A 6 -5.26 31.15 -24.09
C ALA A 6 -6.48 30.70 -24.90
N LYS A 7 -6.75 29.39 -24.85
CA LYS A 7 -8.09 28.78 -24.82
C LYS A 7 -9.22 29.65 -25.35
N ILE A 8 -9.40 29.63 -26.66
CA ILE A 8 -10.76 29.58 -27.20
C ILE A 8 -11.05 28.08 -27.32
N ASP A 9 -11.45 27.45 -26.21
CA ASP A 9 -12.00 26.10 -26.15
C ASP A 9 -13.42 26.14 -26.75
N SER A 10 -13.52 26.53 -28.02
CA SER A 10 -14.78 26.48 -28.78
C SER A 10 -14.73 25.24 -29.65
N PRO A 11 -15.61 24.24 -29.43
CA PRO A 11 -15.62 23.02 -30.22
C PRO A 11 -15.87 23.38 -31.70
N GLY A 12 -14.88 23.12 -32.56
CA GLY A 12 -15.02 23.25 -34.02
C GLY A 12 -14.13 24.30 -34.70
N LEU A 13 -13.61 25.30 -33.98
CA LEU A 13 -12.73 26.33 -34.58
C LEU A 13 -11.41 25.76 -35.14
N GLU A 14 -10.91 24.69 -34.53
CA GLU A 14 -9.72 23.94 -34.96
C GLU A 14 -9.86 23.29 -36.35
N PHE A 15 -11.08 23.03 -36.83
CA PHE A 15 -11.34 22.47 -38.17
C PHE A 15 -11.89 23.48 -39.16
N ILE A 16 -12.62 24.49 -38.66
CA ILE A 16 -13.12 25.60 -39.47
C ILE A 16 -11.96 26.44 -40.01
N ILE A 17 -10.95 26.75 -39.17
CA ILE A 17 -9.80 27.57 -39.59
C ILE A 17 -8.99 26.87 -40.70
N PRO A 18 -8.56 25.59 -40.58
CA PRO A 18 -7.90 24.89 -41.67
C PRO A 18 -8.77 24.73 -42.92
N ALA A 19 -10.07 24.47 -42.79
CA ALA A 19 -10.97 24.38 -43.96
C ALA A 19 -11.07 25.70 -44.71
N VAL A 20 -11.15 26.84 -43.99
CA VAL A 20 -11.13 28.18 -44.57
C VAL A 20 -9.78 28.48 -45.21
N LEU A 21 -8.66 28.16 -44.55
CA LEU A 21 -7.32 28.34 -45.10
C LEU A 21 -7.09 27.48 -46.37
N LEU A 22 -7.67 26.28 -46.41
CA LEU A 22 -7.62 25.38 -47.57
C LEU A 22 -8.47 25.90 -48.73
N VAL A 23 -9.62 26.52 -48.45
CA VAL A 23 -10.41 27.23 -49.47
C VAL A 23 -9.66 28.45 -50.01
N ILE A 24 -8.95 29.20 -49.14
CA ILE A 24 -8.12 30.34 -49.54
C ILE A 24 -6.91 29.89 -50.38
N SER A 25 -6.27 28.76 -50.04
CA SER A 25 -5.11 28.26 -50.79
C SER A 25 -5.48 27.70 -52.17
N LEU A 26 -6.73 27.24 -52.34
CA LEU A 26 -7.28 26.79 -53.63
C LEU A 26 -7.74 27.95 -54.53
N PHE A 27 -7.78 29.19 -54.01
CA PHE A 27 -8.24 30.38 -54.72
C PHE A 27 -7.58 30.65 -56.09
N PRO A 28 -6.26 30.40 -56.30
CA PRO A 28 -5.62 30.57 -57.61
C PRO A 28 -6.15 29.60 -58.68
N PHE A 29 -6.55 28.40 -58.28
CA PHE A 29 -7.06 27.34 -59.18
C PHE A 29 -8.54 27.52 -59.54
N LEU A 30 -9.28 28.37 -58.80
CA LEU A 30 -10.67 28.70 -59.08
C LEU A 30 -10.83 29.47 -60.40
N ARG A 31 -9.79 30.18 -60.87
CA ARG A 31 -9.85 30.99 -62.12
C ARG A 31 -9.85 30.16 -63.41
N THR A 32 -9.37 28.91 -63.36
CA THR A 32 -9.22 28.03 -64.54
C THR A 32 -10.19 26.84 -64.53
N ALA A 33 -10.99 26.69 -63.48
CA ALA A 33 -11.90 25.55 -63.28
C ALA A 33 -13.23 25.75 -64.03
N LYS A 34 -13.75 24.69 -64.67
CA LYS A 34 -15.10 24.71 -65.28
C LYS A 34 -16.15 24.88 -64.17
N ARG A 35 -17.30 25.49 -64.47
CA ARG A 35 -18.38 25.81 -63.50
C ARG A 35 -18.78 24.62 -62.59
N ALA A 36 -18.74 23.40 -63.10
CA ALA A 36 -19.01 22.17 -62.33
C ALA A 36 -17.89 21.79 -61.33
N GLN A 37 -16.63 22.09 -61.66
CA GLN A 37 -15.46 21.83 -60.78
C GLN A 37 -15.37 22.85 -59.64
N LEU A 38 -15.82 24.08 -59.88
CA LEU A 38 -15.89 25.15 -58.86
C LEU A 38 -16.78 24.78 -57.67
N LEU A 39 -17.94 24.18 -57.96
CA LEU A 39 -18.87 23.71 -56.92
C LEU A 39 -18.26 22.60 -56.06
N SER A 40 -17.57 21.62 -56.65
CA SER A 40 -16.90 20.56 -55.88
C SER A 40 -15.70 21.08 -55.07
N ILE A 41 -14.85 21.92 -55.66
CA ILE A 41 -13.65 22.45 -55.01
C ILE A 41 -13.99 23.30 -53.77
N LEU A 42 -15.10 24.03 -53.81
CA LEU A 42 -15.56 24.86 -52.68
C LEU A 42 -16.43 24.08 -51.68
N SER A 43 -17.32 23.20 -52.14
CA SER A 43 -18.26 22.51 -51.26
C SER A 43 -17.63 21.35 -50.49
N THR A 44 -16.64 20.64 -51.04
CA THR A 44 -16.06 19.46 -50.40
C THR A 44 -15.27 19.79 -49.12
N PRO A 45 -14.38 20.80 -49.07
CA PRO A 45 -13.66 21.16 -47.84
C PRO A 45 -14.60 21.68 -46.74
N ILE A 46 -15.64 22.42 -47.13
CA ILE A 46 -16.65 22.95 -46.21
C ILE A 46 -17.51 21.81 -45.66
N ALA A 47 -18.01 20.92 -46.51
CA ALA A 47 -18.78 19.75 -46.09
C ALA A 47 -17.93 18.82 -45.20
N LEU A 48 -16.67 18.57 -45.56
CA LEU A 48 -15.75 17.78 -44.76
C LEU A 48 -15.46 18.45 -43.41
N GLY A 49 -15.23 19.76 -43.38
CA GLY A 49 -15.03 20.53 -42.15
C GLY A 49 -16.26 20.51 -41.24
N LEU A 50 -17.47 20.62 -41.79
CA LEU A 50 -18.73 20.51 -41.06
C LEU A 50 -18.96 19.09 -40.52
N VAL A 51 -18.66 18.06 -41.31
CA VAL A 51 -18.76 16.65 -40.87
C VAL A 51 -17.75 16.35 -39.78
N LEU A 52 -16.47 16.72 -39.95
CA LEU A 52 -15.44 16.53 -38.93
C LEU A 52 -15.72 17.35 -37.67
N GLY A 53 -16.22 18.59 -37.83
CA GLY A 53 -16.65 19.44 -36.72
C GLY A 53 -17.82 18.85 -35.95
N TYR A 54 -18.85 18.34 -36.65
CA TYR A 54 -19.99 17.64 -36.05
C TYR A 54 -19.56 16.35 -35.32
N LEU A 55 -18.66 15.56 -35.93
CA LEU A 55 -18.11 14.35 -35.30
C LEU A 55 -17.30 14.67 -34.04
N LYS A 56 -16.44 15.70 -34.07
CA LYS A 56 -15.69 16.16 -32.89
C LYS A 56 -16.63 16.71 -31.82
N TYR A 57 -17.58 17.57 -32.18
CA TYR A 57 -18.57 18.12 -31.24
C TYR A 57 -19.34 17.01 -30.52
N ASN A 58 -19.85 16.03 -31.27
CA ASN A 58 -20.55 14.88 -30.67
C ASN A 58 -19.63 14.04 -29.78
N ASN A 59 -18.36 13.87 -30.16
CA ASN A 59 -17.39 13.15 -29.35
C ASN A 59 -17.06 13.89 -28.04
N ASP A 60 -16.80 15.20 -28.12
CA ASP A 60 -16.51 16.05 -26.96
C ASP A 60 -17.72 16.16 -26.02
N TRP A 61 -18.93 16.30 -26.58
CA TRP A 61 -20.17 16.27 -25.80
C TRP A 61 -20.37 14.94 -25.08
N ALA A 62 -20.18 13.82 -25.78
CA ALA A 62 -20.28 12.49 -25.16
C ALA A 62 -19.21 12.28 -24.07
N ASN A 63 -17.98 12.76 -24.28
CA ASN A 63 -16.91 12.67 -23.30
C ASN A 63 -17.20 13.54 -22.07
N ASN A 64 -17.74 14.74 -22.25
CA ASN A 64 -18.18 15.61 -21.16
C ASN A 64 -19.32 14.98 -20.36
N ALA A 65 -20.34 14.46 -21.02
CA ALA A 65 -21.44 13.76 -20.34
C ALA A 65 -20.95 12.54 -19.55
N SER A 66 -20.03 11.75 -20.13
CA SER A 66 -19.40 10.63 -19.43
C SER A 66 -18.62 11.09 -18.20
N ARG A 67 -17.82 12.14 -18.34
CA ARG A 67 -17.05 12.71 -17.23
C ARG A 67 -17.96 13.25 -16.13
N ASP A 68 -19.03 13.96 -16.48
CA ASP A 68 -19.98 14.52 -15.53
C ASP A 68 -20.71 13.40 -14.75
N ALA A 69 -21.09 12.31 -15.43
CA ALA A 69 -21.67 11.13 -14.78
C ALA A 69 -20.69 10.43 -13.81
N LEU A 70 -19.40 10.39 -14.15
CA LEU A 70 -18.35 9.88 -13.26
C LEU A 70 -18.19 10.77 -12.03
N LEU A 71 -18.15 12.09 -12.22
CA LEU A 71 -18.02 13.05 -11.13
C LEU A 71 -19.25 13.07 -10.23
N SER A 72 -20.46 12.93 -10.78
CA SER A 72 -21.70 12.90 -9.99
C SER A 72 -21.85 11.64 -9.13
N SER A 73 -21.17 10.55 -9.51
CA SER A 73 -21.20 9.26 -8.80
C SER A 73 -19.99 9.03 -7.89
N THR A 74 -19.14 10.04 -7.70
CA THR A 74 -17.94 10.00 -6.85
C THR A 74 -17.97 11.06 -5.75
N PRO A 75 -17.12 10.94 -4.70
CA PRO A 75 -16.97 11.98 -3.68
C PRO A 75 -16.78 13.36 -4.31
N TYR A 76 -17.55 14.35 -3.85
CA TYR A 76 -17.46 15.70 -4.39
C TYR A 76 -16.11 16.33 -4.00
N GLN A 77 -15.29 16.64 -4.99
CA GLN A 77 -14.05 17.41 -4.80
C GLN A 77 -14.43 18.90 -4.72
N THR A 78 -14.42 19.47 -3.51
CA THR A 78 -14.91 20.83 -3.25
C THR A 78 -13.92 21.64 -2.42
N LYS A 79 -14.08 22.97 -2.43
CA LYS A 79 -13.30 23.86 -1.57
C LYS A 79 -13.73 23.71 -0.11
N ILE A 80 -13.00 22.90 0.66
CA ILE A 80 -13.30 22.63 2.07
C ILE A 80 -12.58 23.65 2.97
N LYS A 81 -13.29 24.22 3.94
CA LYS A 81 -12.68 24.94 5.08
C LYS A 81 -12.44 23.97 6.23
N SER A 82 -11.25 24.01 6.81
CA SER A 82 -10.94 23.19 7.99
C SER A 82 -11.77 23.67 9.17
N SER A 83 -12.39 22.75 9.91
CA SER A 83 -13.08 23.13 11.14
C SER A 83 -12.12 23.53 12.27
N ALA A 84 -10.82 23.25 12.14
CA ALA A 84 -9.78 23.72 13.06
C ALA A 84 -9.19 25.09 12.66
N ASN A 85 -9.34 25.49 11.39
CA ASN A 85 -8.99 26.83 10.92
C ASN A 85 -10.00 27.30 9.85
N PRO A 86 -11.16 27.85 10.25
CA PRO A 86 -12.24 28.19 9.31
C PRO A 86 -11.93 29.34 8.36
N SER A 87 -10.92 30.16 8.62
CA SER A 87 -10.51 31.26 7.73
C SER A 87 -9.72 30.76 6.52
N ASN A 88 -9.05 29.60 6.64
CA ASN A 88 -8.21 29.04 5.60
C ASN A 88 -8.86 27.79 4.97
N ALA A 89 -8.91 27.76 3.63
CA ALA A 89 -9.51 26.66 2.90
C ALA A 89 -8.46 25.86 2.13
N TYR A 90 -8.77 24.57 1.94
CA TYR A 90 -8.10 23.72 0.97
C TYR A 90 -8.42 24.20 -0.44
N THR A 91 -7.48 24.04 -1.35
CA THR A 91 -7.55 24.51 -2.73
C THR A 91 -7.44 23.33 -3.69
N SER A 92 -6.26 23.10 -4.26
CA SER A 92 -5.91 21.93 -5.06
C SER A 92 -4.41 21.96 -5.33
N SER A 93 -3.80 20.78 -5.42
CA SER A 93 -2.40 20.62 -5.82
C SER A 93 -2.06 21.30 -7.15
N GLN A 94 -3.05 21.46 -8.06
CA GLN A 94 -2.85 22.16 -9.33
C GLN A 94 -2.48 23.65 -9.14
N THR A 95 -2.93 24.27 -8.05
CA THR A 95 -2.61 25.68 -7.76
C THR A 95 -1.16 25.89 -7.34
N CYS A 96 -0.50 24.84 -6.82
CA CYS A 96 0.88 24.87 -6.36
C CYS A 96 1.88 24.88 -7.54
N ARG A 97 1.52 24.25 -8.67
CA ARG A 97 2.43 23.99 -9.80
C ARG A 97 3.12 25.23 -10.38
N ALA A 98 2.42 26.36 -10.43
CA ALA A 98 2.95 27.57 -11.05
C ALA A 98 4.10 28.20 -10.25
N CYS A 99 4.10 28.03 -8.91
CA CYS A 99 5.15 28.55 -8.03
C CYS A 99 6.17 27.47 -7.62
N HIS A 100 5.74 26.20 -7.57
CA HIS A 100 6.53 25.05 -7.12
C HIS A 100 6.55 23.92 -8.16
N PRO A 101 7.12 24.15 -9.37
CA PRO A 101 7.10 23.15 -10.43
C PRO A 101 7.92 21.90 -10.09
N GLY A 102 9.06 22.03 -9.39
CA GLY A 102 9.91 20.88 -9.03
C GLY A 102 9.26 19.96 -7.98
N GLU A 103 8.69 20.54 -6.93
CA GLU A 103 7.96 19.81 -5.91
C GLU A 103 6.71 19.16 -6.49
N TYR A 104 5.98 19.88 -7.36
CA TYR A 104 4.82 19.32 -8.07
C TYR A 104 5.22 18.12 -8.95
N ASP A 105 6.29 18.23 -9.73
CA ASP A 105 6.73 17.15 -10.63
C ASP A 105 7.19 15.91 -9.85
N SER A 106 7.89 16.09 -8.73
CA SER A 106 8.29 14.98 -7.85
C SER A 106 7.08 14.32 -7.18
N TRP A 107 6.13 15.11 -6.64
CA TRP A 107 4.90 14.59 -6.07
C TRP A 107 4.05 13.86 -7.12
N HIS A 108 3.93 14.39 -8.34
CA HIS A 108 3.13 13.79 -9.40
C HIS A 108 3.68 12.42 -9.86
N LYS A 109 4.97 12.14 -9.63
CA LYS A 109 5.58 10.83 -9.90
C LYS A 109 5.47 9.85 -8.72
N SER A 110 5.01 10.31 -7.56
CA SER A 110 4.91 9.51 -6.34
C SER A 110 3.66 8.64 -6.30
N TYR A 111 3.70 7.57 -5.50
CA TYR A 111 2.53 6.72 -5.29
C TYR A 111 1.46 7.33 -4.39
N HIS A 112 1.82 8.30 -3.54
CA HIS A 112 0.89 9.13 -2.78
C HIS A 112 -0.18 9.78 -3.68
N ARG A 113 0.24 10.41 -4.78
CA ARG A 113 -0.63 11.06 -5.77
C ARG A 113 -1.58 10.10 -6.49
N THR A 114 -1.23 8.81 -6.57
CA THR A 114 -2.04 7.79 -7.26
C THR A 114 -2.86 6.91 -6.33
N MET A 115 -2.83 7.14 -5.01
CA MET A 115 -3.42 6.23 -4.04
C MET A 115 -4.93 6.05 -4.21
N THR A 116 -5.68 7.11 -4.51
CA THR A 116 -7.07 7.01 -4.93
C THR A 116 -7.29 7.90 -6.14
N GLN A 117 -7.88 7.36 -7.20
CA GLN A 117 -8.12 8.08 -8.44
C GLN A 117 -9.52 7.77 -8.98
N LEU A 118 -10.07 8.70 -9.76
CA LEU A 118 -11.22 8.40 -10.61
C LEU A 118 -10.84 7.28 -11.61
N ALA A 119 -11.80 6.42 -11.94
CA ALA A 119 -11.59 5.34 -12.91
C ALA A 119 -11.59 5.89 -14.35
N LYS A 120 -10.40 6.29 -14.79
CA LYS A 120 -10.11 6.81 -16.14
C LYS A 120 -8.97 6.01 -16.80
N PRO A 121 -8.76 6.10 -18.12
CA PRO A 121 -7.81 5.28 -18.86
C PRO A 121 -6.41 5.18 -18.25
N GLU A 122 -5.86 6.29 -17.76
CA GLU A 122 -4.53 6.36 -17.16
C GLU A 122 -4.46 5.87 -15.70
N ALA A 123 -5.61 5.60 -15.07
CA ALA A 123 -5.69 5.18 -13.67
C ALA A 123 -6.01 3.69 -13.49
N VAL A 124 -6.74 3.07 -14.43
CA VAL A 124 -7.08 1.64 -14.37
C VAL A 124 -5.93 0.81 -14.94
N LEU A 125 -5.23 0.10 -14.06
CA LEU A 125 -4.05 -0.70 -14.43
C LEU A 125 -4.40 -2.12 -14.89
N ALA A 126 -5.60 -2.61 -14.57
CA ALA A 126 -6.00 -3.96 -14.93
C ALA A 126 -6.35 -4.13 -16.42
N LYS A 127 -6.11 -5.34 -16.92
CA LYS A 127 -6.72 -5.81 -18.15
C LYS A 127 -8.24 -5.97 -17.95
N TRP A 128 -8.97 -4.94 -18.38
CA TRP A 128 -10.40 -4.83 -18.14
C TRP A 128 -11.24 -5.44 -19.27
N ASN A 129 -11.06 -4.98 -20.51
CA ASN A 129 -11.96 -5.30 -21.60
C ASN A 129 -11.90 -6.78 -22.00
N GLY A 130 -13.05 -7.45 -22.05
CA GLY A 130 -13.15 -8.87 -22.42
C GLY A 130 -12.86 -9.83 -21.27
N THR A 131 -12.69 -9.34 -20.05
CA THR A 131 -12.40 -10.17 -18.88
C THR A 131 -13.70 -10.76 -18.31
N GLN A 132 -13.65 -12.05 -17.94
CA GLN A 132 -14.72 -12.75 -17.26
C GLN A 132 -14.23 -13.27 -15.91
N LEU A 133 -14.97 -12.97 -14.83
CA LEU A 133 -14.59 -13.37 -13.47
C LEU A 133 -15.72 -14.15 -12.79
N PRO A 134 -15.46 -15.31 -12.18
CA PRO A 134 -16.47 -16.06 -11.46
C PRO A 134 -16.94 -15.29 -10.21
N HIS A 135 -18.23 -15.29 -9.89
CA HIS A 135 -18.73 -14.57 -8.73
C HIS A 135 -20.01 -15.19 -8.15
N ARG A 136 -19.91 -15.95 -7.06
CA ARG A 136 -21.08 -16.43 -6.27
C ARG A 136 -22.17 -17.12 -7.13
N GLY A 137 -21.77 -18.05 -8.00
CA GLY A 137 -22.71 -18.69 -8.92
C GLY A 137 -23.21 -17.77 -10.06
N SER A 138 -22.56 -16.65 -10.27
CA SER A 138 -22.74 -15.77 -11.43
C SER A 138 -21.39 -15.52 -12.09
N GLN A 139 -21.39 -14.82 -13.22
CA GLN A 139 -20.19 -14.39 -13.91
C GLN A 139 -20.19 -12.86 -14.03
N LEU A 140 -19.06 -12.21 -13.72
CA LEU A 140 -18.85 -10.79 -13.97
C LEU A 140 -18.17 -10.64 -15.33
N GLN A 141 -18.80 -9.91 -16.23
CA GLN A 141 -18.24 -9.51 -17.52
C GLN A 141 -17.75 -8.07 -17.43
N LEU A 142 -16.47 -7.86 -17.76
CA LEU A 142 -15.82 -6.56 -17.74
C LEU A 142 -15.68 -6.01 -19.16
N GLU A 143 -16.23 -4.82 -19.38
CA GLU A 143 -16.24 -4.15 -20.68
C GLU A 143 -15.65 -2.74 -20.55
N LYS A 144 -14.85 -2.34 -21.53
CA LYS A 144 -14.42 -0.94 -21.68
C LYS A 144 -15.11 -0.34 -22.90
N THR A 145 -15.78 0.79 -22.71
CA THR A 145 -16.41 1.55 -23.79
C THR A 145 -15.87 2.98 -23.77
N LYS A 146 -15.06 3.35 -24.77
CA LYS A 146 -14.27 4.60 -24.73
C LYS A 146 -13.46 4.69 -23.43
N ASP A 147 -13.72 5.69 -22.60
CA ASP A 147 -13.04 5.93 -21.32
C ASP A 147 -13.81 5.38 -20.12
N GLU A 148 -14.87 4.60 -20.36
CA GLU A 148 -15.73 4.05 -19.35
C GLU A 148 -15.45 2.57 -19.09
N TYR A 149 -15.47 2.21 -17.82
CA TYR A 149 -15.20 0.88 -17.32
C TYR A 149 -16.48 0.31 -16.72
N TRP A 150 -17.00 -0.77 -17.29
CA TRP A 150 -18.28 -1.34 -16.94
C TRP A 150 -18.14 -2.77 -16.41
N VAL A 151 -19.00 -3.10 -15.45
CA VAL A 151 -19.17 -4.45 -14.90
C VAL A 151 -20.60 -4.87 -15.16
N THR A 152 -20.77 -6.05 -15.75
CA THR A 152 -22.08 -6.68 -15.94
C THR A 152 -22.13 -8.01 -15.20
N THR A 153 -23.15 -8.22 -14.38
CA THR A 153 -23.38 -9.51 -13.70
C THR A 153 -24.29 -10.38 -14.56
N ILE A 154 -23.88 -11.61 -14.84
CA ILE A 154 -24.60 -12.60 -15.64
C ILE A 154 -24.93 -13.78 -14.72
N GLY A 155 -26.21 -14.08 -14.54
CA GLY A 155 -26.67 -15.21 -13.72
C GLY A 155 -26.26 -16.57 -14.31
N THR A 156 -26.42 -17.64 -13.53
CA THR A 156 -26.24 -19.03 -14.01
C THR A 156 -27.13 -19.37 -15.21
N ASP A 157 -28.29 -18.71 -15.30
CA ASP A 157 -29.25 -18.79 -16.39
C ASP A 157 -28.81 -18.04 -17.67
N GLY A 158 -27.65 -17.37 -17.64
CA GLY A 158 -27.17 -16.52 -18.72
C GLY A 158 -27.83 -15.15 -18.79
N ILE A 159 -28.75 -14.83 -17.86
CA ILE A 159 -29.50 -13.57 -17.86
C ILE A 159 -28.65 -12.46 -17.24
N LYS A 160 -28.59 -11.30 -17.90
CA LYS A 160 -27.92 -10.10 -17.37
C LYS A 160 -28.72 -9.52 -16.20
N GLN A 161 -28.14 -9.54 -15.01
CA GLN A 161 -28.77 -9.08 -13.76
C GLN A 161 -28.50 -7.59 -13.46
N GLY A 162 -27.54 -6.97 -14.13
CA GLY A 162 -27.28 -5.54 -14.02
C GLY A 162 -25.96 -5.11 -14.65
N LYS A 163 -25.86 -3.82 -14.98
CA LYS A 163 -24.64 -3.15 -15.47
C LYS A 163 -24.32 -1.96 -14.56
N GLN A 164 -23.08 -1.88 -14.08
CA GLN A 164 -22.61 -0.82 -13.20
C GLN A 164 -21.30 -0.23 -13.71
N ARG A 165 -21.15 1.09 -13.58
CA ARG A 165 -19.92 1.79 -13.93
C ARG A 165 -18.93 1.72 -12.77
N MET A 166 -17.69 1.42 -13.11
CA MET A 166 -16.54 1.58 -12.23
C MET A 166 -16.21 3.07 -12.09
N THR A 167 -16.13 3.55 -10.86
CA THR A 167 -16.05 4.99 -10.56
C THR A 167 -14.71 5.41 -10.01
N MET A 168 -14.07 4.56 -9.20
CA MET A 168 -12.79 4.88 -8.56
C MET A 168 -11.88 3.65 -8.46
N THR A 169 -10.59 3.93 -8.29
CA THR A 169 -9.55 2.96 -7.96
C THR A 169 -8.87 3.37 -6.66
N THR A 170 -8.38 2.39 -5.89
CA THR A 170 -7.48 2.61 -4.75
C THR A 170 -6.31 1.66 -4.83
N GLY A 171 -5.09 2.18 -4.61
CA GLY A 171 -3.85 1.43 -4.74
C GLY A 171 -3.08 1.78 -6.02
N SER A 172 -1.75 1.71 -5.93
CA SER A 172 -0.83 2.37 -6.87
C SER A 172 0.17 1.45 -7.58
N HIS A 173 0.83 0.51 -6.88
CA HIS A 173 1.94 -0.26 -7.45
C HIS A 173 2.07 -1.73 -7.02
N HIS A 174 1.34 -2.18 -6.01
CA HIS A 174 1.29 -3.59 -5.61
C HIS A 174 -0.06 -4.23 -5.93
N LEU A 175 -1.12 -3.61 -5.41
CA LEU A 175 -2.50 -4.02 -5.56
C LEU A 175 -3.34 -2.81 -5.96
N GLN A 176 -4.25 -2.97 -6.91
CA GLN A 176 -5.31 -2.00 -7.17
C GLN A 176 -6.67 -2.64 -6.88
N VAL A 177 -7.43 -2.03 -5.97
CA VAL A 177 -8.84 -2.36 -5.73
C VAL A 177 -9.73 -1.32 -6.39
N TYR A 178 -10.98 -1.67 -6.60
CA TYR A 178 -11.88 -0.93 -7.47
C TYR A 178 -13.23 -0.69 -6.80
N TRP A 179 -13.90 0.39 -7.18
CA TRP A 179 -15.12 0.86 -6.51
C TRP A 179 -16.26 1.14 -7.49
N LEU A 180 -17.44 0.64 -7.16
CA LEU A 180 -18.68 0.87 -7.89
C LEU A 180 -19.49 1.94 -7.18
N GLY A 181 -19.80 3.04 -7.87
CA GLY A 181 -20.71 4.06 -7.38
C GLY A 181 -22.13 3.50 -7.22
N ASP A 182 -22.86 4.01 -6.22
CA ASP A 182 -24.29 3.76 -6.13
C ASP A 182 -25.05 4.39 -7.32
N LYS A 183 -26.34 4.03 -7.46
CA LYS A 183 -27.22 4.61 -8.49
C LYS A 183 -27.78 6.00 -8.12
N LYS A 184 -27.76 6.36 -6.83
CA LYS A 184 -28.41 7.54 -6.23
C LYS A 184 -27.56 8.08 -5.07
N GLY A 185 -26.57 8.91 -5.38
CA GLY A 185 -25.59 9.40 -4.40
C GLY A 185 -24.15 9.18 -4.86
N ASN A 186 -23.23 9.19 -3.89
CA ASN A 186 -21.81 8.97 -4.14
C ASN A 186 -21.17 7.94 -3.20
N LEU A 187 -21.97 6.97 -2.72
CA LEU A 187 -21.44 5.83 -1.96
C LEU A 187 -20.65 4.92 -2.89
N GLN A 188 -19.47 4.49 -2.45
CA GLN A 188 -18.56 3.63 -3.20
C GLN A 188 -18.59 2.22 -2.62
N HIS A 189 -19.09 1.28 -3.40
CA HIS A 189 -19.18 -0.14 -3.07
C HIS A 189 -17.92 -0.87 -3.53
N PRO A 190 -17.39 -1.81 -2.74
CA PRO A 190 -16.20 -2.56 -3.14
C PRO A 190 -16.53 -3.45 -4.33
N PHE A 191 -15.70 -3.41 -5.36
CA PHE A 191 -15.68 -4.43 -6.39
C PHE A 191 -15.00 -5.68 -5.82
N PRO A 192 -15.54 -6.90 -6.03
CA PRO A 192 -15.09 -8.11 -5.33
C PRO A 192 -13.70 -8.62 -5.77
N TYR A 193 -13.08 -8.02 -6.78
CA TYR A 193 -11.76 -8.42 -7.27
C TYR A 193 -10.75 -7.27 -7.20
N GLY A 194 -9.52 -7.60 -6.84
CA GLY A 194 -8.34 -6.74 -6.92
C GLY A 194 -7.40 -7.18 -8.03
N TRP A 195 -6.59 -6.25 -8.51
CA TRP A 195 -5.55 -6.51 -9.52
C TRP A 195 -4.18 -6.51 -8.88
N LEU A 196 -3.53 -7.68 -8.87
CA LEU A 196 -2.13 -7.83 -8.49
C LEU A 196 -1.26 -7.33 -9.64
N ILE A 197 -0.61 -6.18 -9.43
CA ILE A 197 0.06 -5.44 -10.51
C ILE A 197 1.29 -6.18 -11.01
N ALA A 198 2.14 -6.70 -10.11
CA ALA A 198 3.33 -7.45 -10.49
C ALA A 198 3.00 -8.74 -11.25
N ASP A 199 1.88 -9.39 -10.89
CA ASP A 199 1.46 -10.66 -11.45
C ASP A 199 0.53 -10.52 -12.65
N GLN A 200 0.06 -9.29 -12.94
CA GLN A 200 -0.93 -8.99 -13.97
C GLN A 200 -2.15 -9.93 -13.86
N LYS A 201 -2.65 -10.12 -12.64
CA LYS A 201 -3.68 -11.11 -12.32
C LYS A 201 -4.81 -10.52 -11.48
N TRP A 202 -6.04 -10.92 -11.80
CA TRP A 202 -7.21 -10.71 -10.96
C TRP A 202 -7.27 -11.74 -9.82
N ALA A 203 -7.52 -11.27 -8.60
CA ALA A 203 -7.76 -12.12 -7.45
C ALA A 203 -8.97 -11.59 -6.65
N PRO A 204 -9.77 -12.47 -6.01
CA PRO A 204 -10.78 -12.01 -5.06
C PRO A 204 -10.13 -11.13 -4.00
N VAL A 205 -10.75 -9.99 -3.66
CA VAL A 205 -10.16 -9.02 -2.71
C VAL A 205 -9.90 -9.68 -1.35
N GLU A 206 -10.77 -10.59 -0.90
CA GLU A 206 -10.56 -11.36 0.33
C GLU A 206 -9.27 -12.20 0.33
N ASP A 207 -8.80 -12.63 -0.85
CA ASP A 207 -7.61 -13.48 -1.01
C ASP A 207 -6.34 -12.67 -1.27
N THR A 208 -6.43 -11.33 -1.35
CA THR A 208 -5.26 -10.44 -1.46
C THR A 208 -4.74 -9.98 -0.10
N PHE A 209 -5.38 -10.39 0.99
CA PHE A 209 -5.00 -10.09 2.37
C PHE A 209 -4.84 -11.37 3.18
N LEU A 210 -4.16 -11.30 4.32
CA LEU A 210 -4.15 -12.41 5.27
C LEU A 210 -5.42 -12.36 6.12
N ARG A 211 -6.42 -13.10 5.68
CA ARG A 211 -7.75 -13.13 6.29
C ARG A 211 -8.16 -14.56 6.59
N ASP A 212 -8.88 -14.73 7.70
CA ASP A 212 -9.51 -15.99 8.05
C ASP A 212 -10.45 -16.45 6.91
N PRO A 213 -10.22 -17.62 6.28
CA PRO A 213 -11.03 -18.13 5.17
C PRO A 213 -12.51 -18.27 5.50
N GLU A 214 -12.86 -18.50 6.77
CA GLU A 214 -14.24 -18.70 7.22
C GLU A 214 -14.96 -17.37 7.55
N SER A 215 -14.23 -16.26 7.56
CA SER A 215 -14.78 -14.98 7.95
C SER A 215 -15.61 -14.34 6.83
N ALA A 216 -16.64 -13.59 7.21
CA ALA A 216 -17.54 -12.95 6.25
C ALA A 216 -16.79 -12.06 5.24
N LYS A 217 -17.22 -12.07 3.97
CA LYS A 217 -16.55 -11.28 2.93
C LYS A 217 -16.57 -9.78 3.26
N PRO A 218 -15.47 -9.04 3.00
CA PRO A 218 -15.42 -7.60 3.25
C PRO A 218 -16.53 -6.85 2.49
N ASN A 219 -17.20 -5.92 3.18
CA ASN A 219 -18.14 -4.98 2.57
C ASN A 219 -17.82 -3.53 2.99
N ALA A 220 -16.53 -3.25 3.14
CA ALA A 220 -16.00 -1.94 3.46
C ALA A 220 -16.39 -0.94 2.35
N LYS A 221 -16.97 0.21 2.72
CA LYS A 221 -17.22 1.30 1.77
C LYS A 221 -16.05 2.28 1.80
N TRP A 222 -15.57 2.72 0.65
CA TRP A 222 -14.45 3.67 0.57
C TRP A 222 -14.71 4.91 1.44
N ASN A 223 -15.95 5.43 1.39
CA ASN A 223 -16.41 6.61 2.13
C ASN A 223 -16.36 6.46 3.65
N THR A 224 -16.17 5.24 4.17
CA THR A 224 -16.06 4.98 5.61
C THR A 224 -14.67 4.54 6.05
N VAL A 225 -13.98 3.78 5.20
CA VAL A 225 -12.79 3.04 5.64
C VAL A 225 -11.52 3.57 4.98
N CYS A 226 -11.60 4.07 3.75
CA CYS A 226 -10.43 4.51 2.99
C CYS A 226 -10.27 6.04 3.01
N ILE A 227 -11.38 6.77 3.09
CA ILE A 227 -11.40 8.25 3.02
C ILE A 227 -10.51 8.92 4.07
N ASP A 228 -10.36 8.31 5.25
CA ASP A 228 -9.62 8.92 6.36
C ASP A 228 -8.14 9.11 6.05
N CYS A 229 -7.57 8.17 5.28
CA CYS A 229 -6.17 8.23 4.88
C CYS A 229 -5.99 8.57 3.41
N HIS A 230 -6.90 8.19 2.51
CA HIS A 230 -6.71 8.25 1.04
C HIS A 230 -7.40 9.44 0.36
N SER A 231 -7.57 10.54 1.09
CA SER A 231 -8.11 11.80 0.57
C SER A 231 -7.61 12.99 1.38
N VAL A 232 -7.79 14.20 0.86
CA VAL A 232 -7.55 15.43 1.62
C VAL A 232 -8.84 15.92 2.27
N ALA A 233 -8.81 16.13 3.58
CA ALA A 233 -9.89 16.74 4.36
C ALA A 233 -11.27 16.08 4.18
N GLY A 234 -11.30 14.76 4.00
CA GLY A 234 -12.52 14.01 3.69
C GLY A 234 -13.62 14.11 4.75
N LYS A 235 -14.85 14.30 4.28
CA LYS A 235 -16.09 14.37 5.06
C LYS A 235 -17.04 13.28 4.56
N PRO A 236 -17.11 12.11 5.22
CA PRO A 236 -17.99 11.01 4.86
C PRO A 236 -19.48 11.39 4.69
N ARG A 237 -19.99 12.32 5.50
CA ARG A 237 -21.38 12.80 5.50
C ARG A 237 -22.41 11.68 5.35
N ILE A 238 -22.29 10.68 6.23
CA ILE A 238 -23.16 9.49 6.21
C ILE A 238 -24.39 9.80 7.04
N MET A 239 -25.55 9.86 6.40
CA MET A 239 -26.84 10.09 7.05
C MET A 239 -27.57 8.75 7.16
N ALA A 240 -28.06 8.41 8.35
CA ALA A 240 -28.97 7.28 8.52
C ALA A 240 -30.34 7.65 7.94
N SER A 241 -30.87 6.88 7.00
CA SER A 241 -32.29 6.96 6.64
C SER A 241 -33.13 6.11 7.58
N ASN A 242 -34.37 6.54 7.83
CA ASN A 242 -35.39 5.79 8.57
C ASN A 242 -35.70 4.40 7.96
N LYS A 243 -35.26 4.12 6.73
CA LYS A 243 -35.38 2.82 6.03
C LYS A 243 -34.11 1.96 6.08
N GLY A 244 -33.13 2.31 6.90
CA GLY A 244 -31.84 1.61 6.98
C GLY A 244 -30.88 1.85 5.80
N GLN A 245 -31.31 2.54 4.74
CA GLN A 245 -30.42 2.99 3.66
C GLN A 245 -29.55 4.16 4.15
N ARG A 246 -28.23 4.01 4.05
CA ARG A 246 -27.30 5.11 4.30
C ARG A 246 -27.09 5.88 3.01
N THR A 247 -27.64 7.08 2.90
CA THR A 247 -27.27 8.01 1.83
C THR A 247 -26.03 8.78 2.26
N THR A 248 -25.17 9.10 1.30
CA THR A 248 -23.98 9.93 1.55
C THR A 248 -23.90 11.05 0.53
N LYS A 249 -23.42 12.20 1.01
CA LYS A 249 -22.96 13.32 0.19
C LYS A 249 -21.50 13.55 0.53
N THR A 250 -20.68 12.54 0.33
CA THR A 250 -19.26 12.59 0.70
C THR A 250 -18.57 13.74 -0.01
N GLU A 251 -17.76 14.49 0.71
CA GLU A 251 -16.92 15.56 0.18
C GLU A 251 -15.46 15.29 0.51
N VAL A 252 -14.57 15.69 -0.37
CA VAL A 252 -13.11 15.74 -0.15
C VAL A 252 -12.60 17.04 -0.75
N ALA A 253 -11.43 17.52 -0.30
CA ALA A 253 -10.77 18.62 -0.99
C ALA A 253 -10.14 18.14 -2.30
N GLU A 254 -9.46 16.99 -2.24
CA GLU A 254 -8.80 16.36 -3.39
C GLU A 254 -8.71 14.84 -3.14
N LEU A 255 -8.79 14.03 -4.21
CA LEU A 255 -8.53 12.59 -4.13
C LEU A 255 -7.02 12.28 -4.15
N GLY A 256 -6.63 11.16 -3.55
CA GLY A 256 -5.24 10.77 -3.39
C GLY A 256 -4.59 11.44 -2.18
N ILE A 257 -3.29 11.19 -1.97
CA ILE A 257 -2.54 12.00 -1.02
C ILE A 257 -1.92 13.15 -1.79
N SER A 258 -2.47 14.34 -1.56
CA SER A 258 -2.18 15.56 -2.30
C SER A 258 -1.45 16.58 -1.42
N CYS A 259 -0.93 17.67 -2.00
CA CYS A 259 -0.01 18.60 -1.33
C CYS A 259 -0.52 19.05 0.07
N GLU A 260 -1.79 19.43 0.13
CA GLU A 260 -2.40 19.98 1.36
C GLU A 260 -2.69 18.92 2.45
N ALA A 261 -2.53 17.62 2.16
CA ALA A 261 -2.52 16.58 3.21
C ALA A 261 -1.32 16.74 4.16
N CYS A 262 -0.16 17.10 3.59
CA CYS A 262 1.08 17.26 4.35
C CYS A 262 1.34 18.72 4.75
N HIS A 263 0.86 19.67 3.95
CA HIS A 263 1.12 21.10 4.15
C HIS A 263 -0.03 21.86 4.84
N GLY A 264 -1.23 21.28 4.90
CA GLY A 264 -2.44 21.93 5.40
C GLY A 264 -3.11 22.82 4.34
N PRO A 265 -4.24 23.47 4.69
CA PRO A 265 -4.98 24.34 3.76
C PRO A 265 -4.12 25.54 3.33
N ALA A 266 -4.06 25.82 2.02
CA ALA A 266 -3.12 26.78 1.45
C ALA A 266 -3.73 28.09 0.94
N GLN A 267 -5.05 28.33 1.10
CA GLN A 267 -5.68 29.54 0.55
C GLN A 267 -5.02 30.84 1.04
N GLU A 268 -4.75 30.97 2.34
CA GLU A 268 -4.11 32.16 2.90
C GLU A 268 -2.68 32.35 2.37
N HIS A 269 -1.94 31.24 2.24
CA HIS A 269 -0.60 31.23 1.65
C HIS A 269 -0.61 31.74 0.21
N ILE A 270 -1.50 31.18 -0.62
CA ILE A 270 -1.63 31.55 -2.03
C ILE A 270 -2.03 33.02 -2.15
N ALA A 271 -3.03 33.48 -1.40
CA ALA A 271 -3.49 34.87 -1.44
C ALA A 271 -2.38 35.86 -1.06
N TYR A 272 -1.54 35.51 -0.07
CA TYR A 272 -0.42 36.34 0.35
C TYR A 272 0.65 36.46 -0.74
N TYR A 273 1.03 35.34 -1.37
CA TYR A 273 2.12 35.29 -2.35
C TYR A 273 1.71 35.55 -3.80
N GLN A 274 0.40 35.68 -4.08
CA GLN A 274 -0.08 36.26 -5.34
C GLN A 274 0.48 37.68 -5.56
N ASN A 275 0.77 38.41 -4.48
CA ASN A 275 1.45 39.70 -4.55
C ASN A 275 2.96 39.51 -4.83
N PRO A 276 3.50 40.01 -5.97
CA PRO A 276 4.92 39.90 -6.30
C PRO A 276 5.87 40.52 -5.26
N PHE A 277 5.46 41.61 -4.59
CA PHE A 277 6.28 42.25 -3.55
C PHE A 277 6.49 41.36 -2.33
N ASN A 278 5.46 40.58 -1.96
CA ASN A 278 5.57 39.62 -0.85
C ASN A 278 6.49 38.46 -1.20
N ARG A 279 6.51 38.01 -2.47
CA ARG A 279 7.45 36.98 -2.95
C ARG A 279 8.89 37.48 -2.87
N TYR A 280 9.16 38.68 -3.39
CA TYR A 280 10.49 39.28 -3.33
C TYR A 280 11.01 39.43 -1.88
N LYS A 281 10.18 39.95 -0.96
CA LYS A 281 10.55 40.08 0.46
C LYS A 281 10.80 38.74 1.17
N ALA A 282 10.15 37.67 0.73
CA ALA A 282 10.33 36.35 1.33
C ALA A 282 11.65 35.69 0.91
N GLU A 283 12.12 35.94 -0.30
CA GLU A 283 13.39 35.44 -0.83
C GLU A 283 14.58 35.93 0.01
N ASP A 284 14.57 37.19 0.42
CA ASP A 284 15.63 37.80 1.25
C ASP A 284 15.66 37.30 2.71
N SER A 285 14.58 36.71 3.22
CA SER A 285 14.40 36.60 4.67
C SER A 285 14.53 35.19 5.28
N LYS A 286 14.64 34.12 4.48
CA LYS A 286 14.62 32.70 4.97
C LYS A 286 13.58 32.48 6.08
N LYS A 287 12.44 33.20 5.99
CA LYS A 287 11.36 33.18 6.99
C LYS A 287 10.42 32.01 6.73
N PHE A 288 9.71 31.62 7.78
CA PHE A 288 8.67 30.58 7.74
C PHE A 288 7.63 30.92 6.66
N ALA A 289 7.14 29.90 5.95
CA ALA A 289 6.12 30.09 4.92
C ALA A 289 4.83 30.62 5.56
N TYR A 290 4.36 31.80 5.12
CA TYR A 290 3.12 32.38 5.64
C TYR A 290 1.92 31.49 5.28
N GLY A 291 1.08 31.19 6.27
CA GLY A 291 -0.22 30.52 6.06
C GLY A 291 -0.16 29.03 5.68
N ILE A 292 1.01 28.38 5.75
CA ILE A 292 1.19 26.97 5.41
C ILE A 292 2.32 26.34 6.25
N THR A 293 2.32 25.02 6.42
CA THR A 293 3.36 24.29 7.15
C THR A 293 4.29 23.54 6.18
N ASN A 294 5.61 23.65 6.35
CA ASN A 294 6.56 22.73 5.72
C ASN A 294 7.10 21.74 6.78
N PRO A 295 6.72 20.44 6.74
CA PRO A 295 7.09 19.48 7.79
C PRO A 295 8.60 19.15 7.82
N ASP A 296 9.36 19.48 6.77
CA ASP A 296 10.82 19.32 6.71
C ASP A 296 11.60 20.55 7.21
N ASP A 297 10.91 21.61 7.63
CA ASP A 297 11.58 22.78 8.21
C ASP A 297 12.27 22.36 9.53
N LYS A 298 13.58 22.60 9.62
CA LYS A 298 14.41 22.31 10.81
C LYS A 298 13.92 23.00 12.09
N LYS A 299 13.06 24.02 11.98
CA LYS A 299 12.41 24.70 13.11
C LYS A 299 11.21 23.93 13.66
N ILE A 300 10.67 22.96 12.92
CA ILE A 300 9.59 22.10 13.40
C ILE A 300 10.19 20.96 14.21
N ASP A 301 9.67 20.78 15.43
CA ASP A 301 10.01 19.67 16.30
C ASP A 301 9.75 18.32 15.61
N HIS A 302 10.69 17.36 15.74
CA HIS A 302 10.63 16.08 15.05
C HIS A 302 9.35 15.29 15.37
N ARG A 303 8.77 15.48 16.56
CA ARG A 303 7.52 14.83 16.95
C ARG A 303 6.35 15.41 16.19
N LYS A 304 6.30 16.73 15.98
CA LYS A 304 5.25 17.39 15.18
C LYS A 304 5.41 17.07 13.69
N SER A 305 6.64 17.07 13.19
CA SER A 305 6.95 16.67 11.81
C SER A 305 6.47 15.24 11.54
N SER A 306 6.83 14.28 12.40
CA SER A 306 6.44 12.87 12.26
C SER A 306 4.92 12.65 12.33
N GLN A 307 4.18 13.51 13.05
CA GLN A 307 2.72 13.43 13.13
C GLN A 307 2.03 13.75 11.80
N VAL A 308 2.68 14.48 10.88
CA VAL A 308 2.16 14.71 9.53
C VAL A 308 2.06 13.39 8.76
N CYS A 309 3.04 12.50 8.89
CA CYS A 309 3.00 11.15 8.33
C CYS A 309 2.09 10.24 9.16
N GLY A 310 2.16 10.38 10.49
CA GLY A 310 1.37 9.62 11.46
C GLY A 310 -0.13 9.80 11.31
N GLN A 311 -0.62 10.86 10.65
CA GLN A 311 -2.05 11.03 10.38
C GLN A 311 -2.62 9.91 9.48
N CYS A 312 -1.78 9.20 8.72
CA CYS A 312 -2.17 8.06 7.90
C CYS A 312 -1.41 6.77 8.27
N HIS A 313 -0.11 6.87 8.52
CA HIS A 313 0.77 5.73 8.84
C HIS A 313 0.73 5.35 10.32
N SER A 314 -0.47 5.36 10.92
CA SER A 314 -0.65 4.90 12.28
C SER A 314 -2.01 4.24 12.51
N TYR A 315 -2.06 3.40 13.55
CA TYR A 315 -3.34 2.95 14.08
C TYR A 315 -3.99 4.03 14.94
N GLN A 316 -5.14 4.50 14.47
CA GLN A 316 -5.90 5.57 15.10
C GLN A 316 -7.28 5.11 15.54
N PHE A 317 -7.72 5.68 16.65
CA PHE A 317 -9.05 5.56 17.17
C PHE A 317 -9.79 6.91 17.10
N THR A 318 -11.05 6.90 16.67
CA THR A 318 -11.90 8.09 16.50
C THR A 318 -13.05 8.04 17.52
N PRO A 319 -12.94 8.73 18.68
CA PRO A 319 -13.95 8.65 19.75
C PRO A 319 -15.32 9.16 19.31
N ASN A 320 -15.38 10.28 18.59
CA ASN A 320 -16.62 10.86 18.07
C ASN A 320 -16.72 10.68 16.55
N ARG A 321 -17.20 9.50 16.14
CA ARG A 321 -17.35 9.14 14.72
C ARG A 321 -18.34 10.05 13.97
N MET A 322 -19.39 10.52 14.63
CA MET A 322 -20.37 11.42 13.99
C MET A 322 -19.79 12.82 13.73
N ASP A 323 -19.02 13.37 14.67
CA ASP A 323 -18.27 14.60 14.42
C ASP A 323 -17.31 14.41 13.24
N ARG A 324 -16.54 13.31 13.23
CA ARG A 324 -15.63 12.98 12.12
C ARG A 324 -16.36 12.90 10.78
N TYR A 325 -17.55 12.30 10.73
CA TYR A 325 -18.33 12.18 9.50
C TYR A 325 -18.81 13.52 8.95
N ASN A 326 -19.18 14.45 9.82
CA ASN A 326 -19.75 15.74 9.42
C ASN A 326 -18.67 16.81 9.19
N ASN A 327 -17.63 16.81 10.02
CA ASN A 327 -16.64 17.89 10.08
C ASN A 327 -15.26 17.49 9.54
N GLY A 328 -14.99 16.19 9.34
CA GLY A 328 -13.70 15.69 8.83
C GLY A 328 -12.58 15.71 9.88
N PRO A 329 -11.30 15.61 9.46
CA PRO A 329 -10.15 15.71 10.34
C PRO A 329 -10.04 17.06 11.04
N ARG A 330 -9.64 17.03 12.31
CA ARG A 330 -9.27 18.23 13.08
C ARG A 330 -7.76 18.49 13.09
N PHE A 331 -6.97 17.45 12.83
CA PHE A 331 -5.53 17.59 12.73
C PHE A 331 -5.17 18.53 11.56
N LEU A 332 -4.24 19.44 11.83
CA LEU A 332 -3.57 20.28 10.84
C LEU A 332 -2.06 20.04 10.95
N PRO A 333 -1.33 19.94 9.83
CA PRO A 333 0.12 19.80 9.85
C PRO A 333 0.82 20.88 10.67
N GLY A 334 1.76 20.48 11.53
CA GLY A 334 2.41 21.34 12.54
C GLY A 334 1.68 21.38 13.90
N GLY A 335 0.46 20.86 13.96
CA GLY A 335 -0.31 20.66 15.20
C GLY A 335 0.05 19.37 15.93
N GLN A 336 -0.80 19.00 16.90
CA GLN A 336 -0.70 17.73 17.62
C GLN A 336 -1.85 16.79 17.24
N LEU A 337 -1.53 15.61 16.74
CA LEU A 337 -2.48 14.59 16.28
C LEU A 337 -3.39 14.12 17.43
N ASN A 338 -2.82 13.89 18.62
CA ASN A 338 -3.55 13.47 19.82
C ASN A 338 -4.27 14.60 20.58
N ALA A 339 -4.07 15.86 20.18
CA ALA A 339 -4.78 16.99 20.79
C ALA A 339 -6.19 17.20 20.18
N SER A 340 -6.48 16.50 19.08
CA SER A 340 -7.76 16.58 18.38
C SER A 340 -8.80 15.67 19.02
N VAL A 341 -9.93 16.23 19.43
CA VAL A 341 -11.06 15.50 20.08
C VAL A 341 -11.63 14.33 19.26
N ASN A 342 -11.25 14.17 17.99
CA ASN A 342 -11.73 13.10 17.12
C ASN A 342 -10.64 12.15 16.57
N THR A 343 -9.38 12.24 17.01
CA THR A 343 -8.33 11.30 16.57
C THR A 343 -7.33 11.02 17.70
N VAL A 344 -7.14 9.75 18.03
CA VAL A 344 -6.20 9.28 19.04
C VAL A 344 -5.30 8.21 18.43
N VAL A 345 -4.00 8.47 18.32
CA VAL A 345 -3.02 7.44 17.95
C VAL A 345 -2.87 6.49 19.13
N VAL A 346 -3.14 5.21 18.90
CA VAL A 346 -2.97 4.17 19.91
C VAL A 346 -1.48 3.84 20.04
N GLN A 347 -0.96 3.72 21.26
CA GLN A 347 0.42 3.28 21.50
C GLN A 347 0.42 1.94 22.24
N PRO A 348 0.36 0.80 21.52
CA PRO A 348 0.21 -0.53 22.12
C PRO A 348 1.26 -0.84 23.19
N SER A 349 2.52 -0.45 22.97
CA SER A 349 3.64 -0.62 23.90
C SER A 349 3.44 -0.01 25.29
N SER A 350 2.64 1.05 25.40
CA SER A 350 2.27 1.65 26.69
C SER A 350 1.37 0.73 27.54
N PHE A 351 0.85 -0.34 26.94
CA PHE A 351 -0.03 -1.33 27.57
C PHE A 351 0.62 -2.71 27.71
N THR A 352 1.82 -2.97 27.15
CA THR A 352 2.36 -4.34 27.03
C THR A 352 3.31 -4.75 28.17
N ASN A 353 3.78 -3.82 29.00
CA ASN A 353 4.80 -4.06 30.03
C ASN A 353 4.33 -3.98 31.50
N ALA A 354 3.03 -3.88 31.79
CA ALA A 354 2.55 -3.72 33.16
C ALA A 354 1.95 -5.02 33.76
N SER A 355 2.64 -5.65 34.71
CA SER A 355 2.04 -6.67 35.58
C SER A 355 0.79 -6.11 36.27
N GLN A 356 -0.34 -6.84 36.24
CA GLN A 356 -1.67 -6.56 36.86
C GLN A 356 -2.33 -5.16 36.64
N ASN A 357 -1.56 -4.07 36.47
CA ASN A 357 -1.99 -2.73 36.11
C ASN A 357 -2.41 -2.62 34.64
N THR A 358 -1.99 -3.53 33.75
CA THR A 358 -2.40 -3.52 32.32
C THR A 358 -3.91 -3.68 32.14
N GLN A 359 -4.60 -4.57 32.87
CA GLN A 359 -6.06 -4.64 32.75
C GLN A 359 -6.74 -3.37 33.25
N LYS A 360 -6.19 -2.71 34.28
CA LYS A 360 -6.70 -1.42 34.77
C LYS A 360 -6.42 -0.28 33.80
N ASP A 361 -5.26 -0.26 33.14
CA ASP A 361 -4.87 0.78 32.18
C ASP A 361 -5.56 0.61 30.84
N ILE A 362 -5.68 -0.63 30.34
CA ILE A 362 -6.56 -0.97 29.23
C ILE A 362 -7.99 -0.59 29.60
N LYS A 363 -8.49 -1.01 30.77
CA LYS A 363 -9.83 -0.62 31.24
C LYS A 363 -9.97 0.90 31.36
N LYS A 364 -8.95 1.63 31.80
CA LYS A 364 -8.97 3.10 31.92
C LYS A 364 -8.98 3.77 30.55
N PHE A 365 -8.15 3.29 29.62
CA PHE A 365 -8.18 3.73 28.23
C PHE A 365 -9.54 3.43 27.60
N THR A 366 -10.05 2.21 27.73
CA THR A 366 -11.35 1.82 27.16
C THR A 366 -12.52 2.47 27.85
N THR A 367 -12.44 2.81 29.13
CA THR A 367 -13.47 3.59 29.84
C THR A 367 -13.46 5.04 29.36
N LYS A 368 -12.28 5.63 29.17
CA LYS A 368 -12.13 7.03 28.75
C LYS A 368 -12.39 7.24 27.26
N HIS A 369 -11.99 6.29 26.42
CA HIS A 369 -11.97 6.42 24.97
C HIS A 369 -12.88 5.41 24.26
N GLY A 370 -13.30 4.33 24.91
CA GLY A 370 -13.97 3.20 24.26
C GLY A 370 -13.00 2.10 23.84
N HIS A 371 -13.52 0.93 23.47
CA HIS A 371 -12.68 -0.15 22.98
C HIS A 371 -11.98 0.27 21.68
N PRO A 372 -10.64 0.15 21.58
CA PRO A 372 -9.91 0.49 20.37
C PRO A 372 -10.24 -0.45 19.22
N HIS A 373 -10.97 -1.54 19.45
CA HIS A 373 -11.35 -2.53 18.45
C HIS A 373 -12.81 -3.00 18.67
N PRO A 374 -13.61 -3.22 17.62
CA PRO A 374 -14.90 -3.91 17.72
C PRO A 374 -14.70 -5.41 18.05
N GLY A 375 -14.36 -5.72 19.30
CA GLY A 375 -14.13 -7.08 19.77
C GLY A 375 -13.60 -7.15 21.21
N LYS A 376 -13.47 -8.37 21.76
CA LYS A 376 -12.82 -8.63 23.06
C LYS A 376 -11.31 -8.85 22.93
N GLU A 377 -10.79 -8.98 21.71
CA GLU A 377 -9.38 -9.26 21.43
C GLU A 377 -8.55 -7.98 21.45
N TRP A 378 -7.37 -8.06 22.08
CA TRP A 378 -6.44 -6.94 22.18
C TRP A 378 -5.48 -6.95 20.98
N LEU A 379 -5.78 -6.16 19.94
CA LEU A 379 -4.90 -5.67 18.85
C LEU A 379 -3.89 -6.64 18.17
N ASN A 380 -3.99 -7.95 18.41
CA ASN A 380 -3.09 -8.98 17.88
C ASN A 380 -3.15 -9.10 16.35
N ASP A 381 -4.21 -8.57 15.75
CA ASP A 381 -4.43 -8.44 14.31
C ASP A 381 -3.61 -7.32 13.65
N ARG A 382 -2.90 -6.51 14.45
CA ARG A 382 -2.12 -5.35 14.00
C ARG A 382 -0.76 -5.22 14.67
N PHE A 383 -0.62 -5.71 15.89
CA PHE A 383 0.58 -5.62 16.71
C PHE A 383 0.96 -6.97 17.30
N TRP A 384 2.24 -7.16 17.58
CA TRP A 384 2.76 -8.25 18.40
C TRP A 384 2.41 -8.01 19.87
N SER A 385 2.56 -9.04 20.71
CA SER A 385 2.20 -8.97 22.13
C SER A 385 3.03 -7.99 22.95
N ASP A 386 4.20 -7.56 22.45
CA ASP A 386 5.03 -6.49 23.02
C ASP A 386 4.63 -5.09 22.53
N GLY A 387 3.65 -4.99 21.63
CA GLY A 387 3.17 -3.76 21.04
C GLY A 387 3.88 -3.38 19.73
N MET A 388 4.83 -4.20 19.26
CA MET A 388 5.52 -3.93 18.01
C MET A 388 4.62 -4.09 16.80
N VAL A 389 4.83 -3.27 15.78
CA VAL A 389 4.05 -3.29 14.54
C VAL A 389 4.15 -4.65 13.85
N ARG A 390 3.00 -5.31 13.70
CA ARG A 390 2.88 -6.60 13.03
C ARG A 390 2.37 -6.48 11.61
N VAL A 391 1.67 -5.39 11.31
CA VAL A 391 1.09 -5.12 9.98
C VAL A 391 1.45 -3.72 9.50
N THR A 392 1.76 -3.57 8.21
CA THR A 392 2.15 -2.31 7.57
C THR A 392 1.07 -1.21 7.68
N GLY A 393 1.44 0.05 7.42
CA GLY A 393 0.60 1.23 7.57
C GLY A 393 0.58 1.79 8.99
N ARG A 394 1.53 1.36 9.84
CA ARG A 394 1.65 1.74 11.27
C ARG A 394 3.07 2.11 11.62
N GLU A 395 3.85 2.55 10.64
CA GLU A 395 5.26 2.85 10.79
C GLU A 395 5.49 3.95 11.83
N TYR A 396 4.55 4.91 11.96
CA TYR A 396 4.60 5.91 13.02
C TYR A 396 4.45 5.29 14.42
N ASN A 397 3.63 4.26 14.60
CA ASN A 397 3.55 3.54 15.88
C ASN A 397 4.90 2.90 16.23
N GLY A 398 5.58 2.28 15.25
CA GLY A 398 6.92 1.73 15.44
C GLY A 398 7.93 2.82 15.80
N LEU A 399 7.94 3.92 15.02
CA LEU A 399 8.84 5.07 15.24
C LEU A 399 8.73 5.62 16.67
N LEU A 400 7.49 5.78 17.17
CA LEU A 400 7.19 6.30 18.50
C LEU A 400 7.93 5.54 19.59
N ASP A 401 8.21 4.25 19.38
CA ASP A 401 8.84 3.38 20.36
C ASP A 401 10.36 3.29 20.29
N THR A 402 10.96 3.78 19.20
CA THR A 402 12.41 3.78 19.02
C THR A 402 13.11 4.69 20.05
N ALA A 403 14.31 4.29 20.46
CA ALA A 403 15.19 5.18 21.23
C ALA A 403 15.56 6.44 20.42
N CYS A 404 15.70 6.31 19.09
CA CYS A 404 16.07 7.38 18.18
C CYS A 404 15.02 8.51 18.15
N PHE A 405 13.74 8.17 18.27
CA PHE A 405 12.64 9.15 18.38
C PHE A 405 12.44 9.66 19.82
N LYS A 406 12.49 8.75 20.81
CA LYS A 406 12.23 9.09 22.22
C LYS A 406 13.31 9.99 22.81
N ARG A 407 14.58 9.65 22.57
CA ARG A 407 15.77 10.32 23.13
C ARG A 407 16.53 11.18 22.12
N GLY A 408 16.43 10.85 20.83
CA GLY A 408 17.01 11.64 19.74
C GLY A 408 16.01 12.60 19.09
N LYS A 409 16.31 13.01 17.86
CA LYS A 409 15.48 13.90 17.03
C LYS A 409 15.05 13.25 15.71
N MET A 410 15.06 11.91 15.65
CA MET A 410 14.70 11.18 14.44
C MET A 410 13.23 11.43 14.10
N SER A 411 12.93 11.67 12.83
CA SER A 411 11.58 11.75 12.28
C SER A 411 11.47 10.87 11.04
N CYS A 412 10.27 10.77 10.45
CA CYS A 412 10.09 10.15 9.14
C CYS A 412 11.03 10.78 8.08
N LEU A 413 11.19 12.11 8.13
CA LEU A 413 12.01 12.87 7.18
C LEU A 413 13.52 12.79 7.46
N SER A 414 13.94 12.06 8.51
CA SER A 414 15.35 11.71 8.67
C SER A 414 15.82 10.70 7.63
N CYS A 415 14.91 9.88 7.10
CA CYS A 415 15.20 8.84 6.11
C CYS A 415 14.41 9.01 4.81
N HIS A 416 13.18 9.53 4.87
CA HIS A 416 12.32 9.74 3.72
C HIS A 416 12.40 11.18 3.20
N SER A 417 12.09 11.38 1.92
CA SER A 417 11.92 12.69 1.32
C SER A 417 10.59 12.78 0.59
N MET A 418 9.80 13.80 0.88
CA MET A 418 8.52 14.02 0.17
C MET A 418 8.76 14.46 -1.28
N HIS A 419 9.85 15.19 -1.51
CA HIS A 419 10.27 15.73 -2.79
C HIS A 419 11.74 15.37 -3.03
N SER A 420 12.15 15.20 -4.28
CA SER A 420 13.55 14.83 -4.61
C SER A 420 14.02 13.51 -3.95
N TYR A 421 13.11 12.56 -3.76
CA TYR A 421 13.43 11.22 -3.28
C TYR A 421 14.27 10.45 -4.32
N HIS A 422 15.05 9.48 -3.83
CA HIS A 422 15.86 8.59 -4.67
C HIS A 422 15.02 7.56 -5.42
N ASP A 423 14.05 6.97 -4.72
CA ASP A 423 13.15 5.95 -5.26
C ASP A 423 11.70 6.22 -4.87
N LYS A 424 10.75 5.92 -5.77
CA LYS A 424 9.32 6.21 -5.55
C LYS A 424 8.59 5.14 -4.72
N ASN A 425 9.13 3.93 -4.56
CA ASN A 425 8.45 2.87 -3.81
C ASN A 425 8.40 3.22 -2.32
N ASP A 426 9.56 3.57 -1.76
CA ASP A 426 9.67 3.92 -0.34
C ASP A 426 9.84 5.42 -0.10
N GLN A 427 10.04 6.23 -1.15
CA GLN A 427 10.35 7.66 -1.04
C GLN A 427 11.55 7.95 -0.12
N LEU A 428 12.56 7.07 -0.13
CA LEU A 428 13.80 7.29 0.61
C LEU A 428 14.53 8.52 0.06
N ALA A 429 15.09 9.33 0.94
CA ALA A 429 15.99 10.39 0.55
C ALA A 429 17.29 9.78 -0.04
N PRO A 430 18.05 10.53 -0.85
CA PRO A 430 19.32 10.05 -1.37
C PRO A 430 20.22 9.41 -0.30
N GLN A 431 20.78 8.24 -0.61
CA GLN A 431 21.65 7.42 0.24
C GLN A 431 20.98 6.79 1.47
N MET A 432 19.69 7.03 1.71
CA MET A 432 18.99 6.48 2.88
C MET A 432 18.56 5.02 2.70
N ASP A 433 18.88 4.39 1.58
CA ASP A 433 18.81 2.94 1.35
C ASP A 433 20.08 2.19 1.82
N SER A 434 21.09 2.93 2.29
CA SER A 434 22.38 2.41 2.79
C SER A 434 22.58 2.69 4.29
N ASN A 435 23.69 2.18 4.85
CA ASN A 435 24.08 2.43 6.24
C ASN A 435 24.32 3.93 6.56
N GLU A 436 24.43 4.80 5.55
CA GLU A 436 24.51 6.27 5.74
C GLU A 436 23.35 6.82 6.58
N ALA A 437 22.15 6.25 6.44
CA ALA A 437 21.00 6.63 7.26
C ALA A 437 21.29 6.48 8.77
N CYS A 438 22.00 5.43 9.15
CA CYS A 438 22.37 5.15 10.52
C CYS A 438 23.61 5.97 10.94
N TYR A 439 24.61 6.10 10.07
CA TYR A 439 25.86 6.80 10.38
C TYR A 439 25.70 8.28 10.66
N LYS A 440 24.62 8.93 10.18
CA LYS A 440 24.27 10.31 10.55
C LYS A 440 24.21 10.55 12.07
N CYS A 441 23.87 9.52 12.85
CA CYS A 441 23.86 9.56 14.31
C CYS A 441 24.86 8.59 14.95
N HIS A 442 25.28 7.55 14.21
CA HIS A 442 26.15 6.48 14.68
C HIS A 442 27.50 6.47 13.93
N GLU A 443 28.11 7.63 13.76
CA GLU A 443 29.33 7.81 12.95
C GLU A 443 30.47 6.86 13.35
N SER A 444 30.66 6.62 14.65
CA SER A 444 31.66 5.68 15.16
C SER A 444 31.54 4.24 14.65
N LEU A 445 30.39 3.83 14.11
CA LEU A 445 30.19 2.52 13.52
C LEU A 445 30.70 2.42 12.07
N ARG A 446 31.01 3.54 11.42
CA ARG A 446 31.53 3.57 10.03
C ARG A 446 32.84 2.79 9.94
N ASP A 447 33.77 3.08 10.84
CA ASP A 447 35.10 2.46 10.84
C ASP A 447 35.13 1.11 11.58
N ASN A 448 34.04 0.74 12.26
CA ASN A 448 33.95 -0.46 13.08
C ASN A 448 32.83 -1.41 12.64
N LEU A 449 32.39 -1.32 11.39
CA LEU A 449 31.22 -2.03 10.87
C LEU A 449 31.34 -3.56 11.01
N THR A 450 32.46 -4.13 10.59
CA THR A 450 32.66 -5.59 10.59
C THR A 450 32.82 -6.14 11.99
N ALA A 451 33.48 -5.41 12.90
CA ALA A 451 33.59 -5.85 14.29
C ALA A 451 32.25 -5.74 15.02
N HIS A 452 31.44 -4.72 14.71
CA HIS A 452 30.09 -4.61 15.25
C HIS A 452 29.20 -5.72 14.73
N THR A 453 29.13 -5.91 13.41
CA THR A 453 28.17 -6.83 12.79
C THR A 453 28.63 -8.28 12.78
N ASN A 454 29.92 -8.55 12.94
CA ASN A 454 30.57 -9.86 12.77
C ASN A 454 30.35 -10.47 11.37
N HIS A 455 30.11 -9.61 10.38
CA HIS A 455 29.94 -9.97 8.97
C HIS A 455 30.98 -9.23 8.11
N SER A 456 31.21 -9.71 6.88
CA SER A 456 32.06 -9.00 5.92
C SER A 456 31.37 -7.71 5.47
N ALA A 457 32.15 -6.64 5.30
CA ALA A 457 31.63 -5.27 5.11
C ALA A 457 30.62 -5.14 3.95
N ASN A 458 30.82 -5.90 2.88
CA ASN A 458 29.97 -5.84 1.68
C ASN A 458 28.81 -6.86 1.70
N SER A 459 28.66 -7.64 2.76
CA SER A 459 27.57 -8.62 2.86
C SER A 459 26.27 -7.98 3.34
N ALA A 460 25.15 -8.64 3.03
CA ALA A 460 23.84 -8.27 3.55
C ALA A 460 23.78 -8.28 5.10
N GLY A 461 24.65 -9.03 5.77
CA GLY A 461 24.75 -9.06 7.24
C GLY A 461 25.41 -7.81 7.84
N SER A 462 26.13 -7.03 7.05
CA SER A 462 26.67 -5.72 7.44
C SER A 462 25.74 -4.56 7.08
N ASN A 463 24.54 -4.82 6.57
CA ASN A 463 23.52 -3.79 6.39
C ASN A 463 22.72 -3.59 7.70
N CYS A 464 22.81 -2.41 8.31
CA CYS A 464 22.14 -2.07 9.58
C CYS A 464 20.64 -2.38 9.55
N TYR A 465 19.98 -2.17 8.40
CA TYR A 465 18.56 -2.42 8.23
C TYR A 465 18.19 -3.88 8.47
N ASN A 466 19.03 -4.84 8.09
CA ASN A 466 18.67 -6.26 8.15
C ASN A 466 18.62 -6.79 9.59
N CYS A 467 19.42 -6.23 10.50
CA CYS A 467 19.40 -6.60 11.92
C CYS A 467 18.45 -5.73 12.75
N HIS A 468 18.44 -4.41 12.50
CA HIS A 468 17.72 -3.45 13.35
C HIS A 468 16.34 -3.08 12.82
N MET A 469 16.08 -3.26 11.53
CA MET A 469 14.77 -3.06 10.90
C MET A 469 14.36 -4.31 10.11
N PRO A 470 14.30 -5.49 10.77
CA PRO A 470 14.07 -6.75 10.09
C PRO A 470 12.68 -6.81 9.46
N HIS A 471 12.51 -7.71 8.49
CA HIS A 471 11.23 -7.92 7.79
C HIS A 471 10.22 -8.72 8.64
N THR A 472 9.87 -8.20 9.81
CA THR A 472 8.95 -8.86 10.77
C THR A 472 7.51 -8.35 10.68
N THR A 473 7.25 -7.40 9.80
CA THR A 473 5.92 -6.80 9.59
C THR A 473 5.31 -7.39 8.33
N TYR A 474 4.03 -7.75 8.36
CA TYR A 474 3.32 -8.30 7.21
C TYR A 474 2.53 -7.21 6.47
N GLY A 475 2.42 -7.31 5.15
CA GLY A 475 1.45 -6.53 4.38
C GLY A 475 1.64 -6.69 2.88
N LEU A 476 0.58 -6.47 2.11
CA LEU A 476 0.59 -6.56 0.64
C LEU A 476 1.19 -7.88 0.12
N LEU A 477 0.84 -9.00 0.79
CA LEU A 477 1.34 -10.35 0.48
C LEU A 477 2.87 -10.48 0.52
N LYS A 478 3.55 -9.73 1.37
CA LYS A 478 5.00 -9.81 1.58
C LYS A 478 5.39 -9.48 3.02
N ALA A 479 6.65 -9.78 3.36
CA ALA A 479 7.27 -9.25 4.57
C ALA A 479 7.81 -7.83 4.30
N ILE A 480 7.68 -6.96 5.29
CA ILE A 480 7.98 -5.53 5.26
C ILE A 480 8.87 -5.20 6.46
N ARG A 481 9.81 -4.27 6.26
CA ARG A 481 10.73 -3.82 7.31
C ARG A 481 9.99 -3.15 8.46
N SER A 482 10.36 -3.53 9.68
CA SER A 482 9.86 -2.84 10.86
C SER A 482 10.53 -1.47 11.04
N HIS A 483 9.76 -0.49 11.50
CA HIS A 483 10.22 0.86 11.83
C HIS A 483 10.45 1.09 13.33
N GLN A 484 10.37 0.04 14.17
CA GLN A 484 10.57 0.16 15.61
C GLN A 484 12.03 0.12 16.07
N ILE A 485 12.97 -0.09 15.15
CA ILE A 485 14.43 -0.11 15.34
C ILE A 485 14.85 -0.75 16.67
N ASP A 486 14.99 -2.07 16.67
CA ASP A 486 15.39 -2.86 17.84
C ASP A 486 16.64 -3.70 17.57
N SER A 487 17.09 -4.51 18.54
CA SER A 487 18.21 -5.44 18.35
C SER A 487 17.71 -6.89 18.39
N PRO A 488 18.33 -7.82 17.65
CA PRO A 488 17.94 -9.23 17.65
C PRO A 488 17.98 -9.82 19.07
N SER A 489 16.92 -10.55 19.45
CA SER A 489 16.76 -11.05 20.81
C SER A 489 16.00 -12.37 20.84
N VAL A 490 16.65 -13.43 21.34
CA VAL A 490 16.00 -14.73 21.57
C VAL A 490 14.91 -14.63 22.63
N LYS A 491 15.16 -13.87 23.71
CA LYS A 491 14.17 -13.64 24.77
C LYS A 491 12.89 -13.00 24.21
N THR A 492 13.03 -12.03 23.30
CA THR A 492 11.88 -11.36 22.68
C THR A 492 11.12 -12.31 21.76
N GLN A 493 11.82 -13.13 20.96
CA GLN A 493 11.16 -14.13 20.12
C GLN A 493 10.36 -15.14 20.95
N LEU A 494 10.93 -15.66 22.04
CA LEU A 494 10.22 -16.59 22.92
C LEU A 494 8.98 -15.96 23.56
N ALA A 495 9.04 -14.68 23.92
CA ALA A 495 7.95 -13.96 24.56
C ALA A 495 6.83 -13.53 23.60
N THR A 496 7.14 -13.31 22.32
CA THR A 496 6.22 -12.66 21.37
C THR A 496 5.88 -13.50 20.15
N GLY A 497 6.67 -14.53 19.86
CA GLY A 497 6.61 -15.29 18.61
C GLY A 497 7.21 -14.57 17.39
N ARG A 498 7.68 -13.32 17.54
CA ARG A 498 8.33 -12.60 16.44
C ARG A 498 9.73 -13.16 16.21
N VAL A 499 9.98 -13.70 15.02
CA VAL A 499 11.29 -14.26 14.66
C VAL A 499 12.36 -13.17 14.69
N ASN A 500 13.47 -13.44 15.35
CA ASN A 500 14.59 -12.50 15.46
C ASN A 500 15.36 -12.40 14.13
N ALA A 501 16.02 -11.26 13.91
CA ALA A 501 16.66 -10.96 12.63
C ALA A 501 17.76 -11.95 12.21
N CYS A 502 18.47 -12.58 13.15
CA CYS A 502 19.52 -13.55 12.80
C CYS A 502 18.91 -14.76 12.09
N ASN A 503 17.82 -15.31 12.63
CA ASN A 503 17.14 -16.45 12.02
C ASN A 503 16.35 -16.09 10.75
N LEU A 504 16.13 -14.81 10.45
CA LEU A 504 15.51 -14.38 9.19
C LEU A 504 16.47 -14.43 7.99
N CYS A 505 17.79 -14.34 8.21
CA CYS A 505 18.79 -14.66 7.20
C CYS A 505 19.25 -16.12 7.34
N HIS A 506 19.64 -16.52 8.55
CA HIS A 506 20.06 -17.88 8.86
C HIS A 506 18.85 -18.79 9.12
N ILE A 507 18.00 -18.91 8.10
CA ILE A 507 16.76 -19.67 8.11
C ILE A 507 16.99 -21.18 8.27
N ASN A 508 18.23 -21.65 8.14
CA ASN A 508 18.63 -23.02 8.43
C ASN A 508 19.05 -23.27 9.89
N GLN A 509 19.24 -22.22 10.70
CA GLN A 509 19.78 -22.34 12.05
C GLN A 509 18.68 -22.42 13.12
N SER A 510 18.98 -23.13 14.21
CA SER A 510 18.10 -23.23 15.37
C SER A 510 18.07 -21.94 16.19
N LEU A 511 17.15 -21.86 17.14
CA LEU A 511 17.09 -20.74 18.06
C LEU A 511 18.25 -20.79 19.08
N ASP A 512 18.71 -22.00 19.44
CA ASP A 512 19.89 -22.20 20.28
C ASP A 512 21.18 -21.70 19.63
N TRP A 513 21.35 -21.90 18.32
CA TRP A 513 22.45 -21.30 17.57
C TRP A 513 22.48 -19.77 17.74
N THR A 514 21.32 -19.11 17.58
CA THR A 514 21.21 -17.66 17.78
C THR A 514 21.48 -17.28 19.24
N ASN A 515 20.95 -18.04 20.20
CA ASN A 515 21.12 -17.80 21.63
C ASN A 515 22.60 -17.78 22.03
N LYS A 516 23.36 -18.78 21.57
CA LYS A 516 24.82 -18.88 21.79
C LYS A 516 25.59 -17.81 21.03
N THR A 517 25.18 -17.49 19.80
CA THR A 517 25.86 -16.48 18.96
C THR A 517 25.72 -15.09 19.56
N LEU A 518 24.51 -14.68 19.96
CA LEU A 518 24.27 -13.39 20.61
C LEU A 518 24.97 -13.29 21.97
N ASN A 519 25.04 -14.38 22.74
CA ASN A 519 25.84 -14.42 23.96
C ASN A 519 27.34 -14.23 23.68
N LYS A 520 27.88 -14.94 22.68
CA LYS A 520 29.30 -14.85 22.32
C LYS A 520 29.68 -13.43 21.89
N TRP A 521 28.93 -12.86 20.94
CA TRP A 521 29.22 -11.58 20.28
C TRP A 521 28.86 -10.37 21.14
N TYR A 522 27.67 -10.37 21.76
CA TYR A 522 27.10 -9.19 22.42
C TYR A 522 26.80 -9.39 23.91
N LYS A 523 27.20 -10.53 24.48
CA LYS A 523 27.00 -10.86 25.89
C LYS A 523 25.54 -10.87 26.34
N HIS A 524 24.61 -11.14 25.42
CA HIS A 524 23.20 -11.37 25.79
C HIS A 524 23.10 -12.55 26.77
N GLU A 525 22.22 -12.44 27.77
CA GLU A 525 21.92 -13.56 28.67
C GLU A 525 21.31 -14.74 27.88
N LEU A 526 21.79 -15.94 28.17
CA LEU A 526 21.26 -17.14 27.54
C LEU A 526 19.81 -17.36 28.00
N ALA A 527 18.88 -17.36 27.05
CA ALA A 527 17.50 -17.70 27.31
C ALA A 527 17.32 -19.21 27.51
N LYS A 528 16.33 -19.61 28.30
CA LYS A 528 15.93 -21.01 28.47
C LYS A 528 15.12 -21.46 27.25
N LEU A 529 15.53 -22.56 26.63
CA LEU A 529 14.94 -23.10 25.40
C LEU A 529 14.20 -24.42 25.64
N ASP A 530 13.17 -24.68 24.85
CA ASP A 530 12.52 -26.00 24.80
C ASP A 530 13.34 -26.99 23.94
N LYS A 531 12.98 -28.29 23.96
CA LYS A 531 13.71 -29.32 23.19
C LYS A 531 13.70 -29.06 21.67
N ASP A 532 12.59 -28.53 21.16
CA ASP A 532 12.40 -28.31 19.73
C ASP A 532 13.27 -27.12 19.25
N ASP A 533 13.47 -26.11 20.10
CA ASP A 533 14.31 -24.91 19.85
C ASP A 533 15.82 -25.19 19.81
N LEU A 534 16.27 -26.32 20.38
CA LEU A 534 17.68 -26.68 20.45
C LEU A 534 18.22 -27.12 19.09
N GLY A 535 17.46 -27.95 18.38
CA GLY A 535 17.95 -28.65 17.20
C GLY A 535 17.29 -28.25 15.89
N ILE A 536 16.07 -27.72 15.91
CA ILE A 536 15.34 -27.46 14.65
C ILE A 536 15.51 -26.00 14.24
N SER A 537 15.63 -25.77 12.93
CA SER A 537 15.59 -24.44 12.34
C SER A 537 14.43 -23.63 12.93
N SER A 538 14.75 -22.44 13.44
CA SER A 538 13.75 -21.57 14.03
C SER A 538 12.68 -21.17 13.02
N VAL A 539 13.07 -20.91 11.77
CA VAL A 539 12.13 -20.48 10.72
C VAL A 539 11.30 -21.64 10.21
N LEU A 540 11.88 -22.85 10.09
CA LEU A 540 11.10 -24.03 9.74
C LEU A 540 10.08 -24.39 10.83
N LYS A 541 10.47 -24.32 12.11
CA LYS A 541 9.53 -24.47 13.24
C LYS A 541 8.40 -23.46 13.14
N THR A 542 8.72 -22.18 12.91
CA THR A 542 7.71 -21.12 12.70
C THR A 542 6.81 -21.38 11.49
N PHE A 543 7.34 -21.88 10.38
CA PHE A 543 6.58 -22.20 9.18
C PHE A 543 5.60 -23.37 9.40
N LEU A 544 5.97 -24.37 10.19
CA LEU A 544 5.12 -25.54 10.45
C LEU A 544 4.12 -25.32 11.60
N MET A 545 4.52 -24.57 12.63
CA MET A 545 3.74 -24.40 13.87
C MET A 545 3.09 -23.03 14.04
N GLY A 546 3.63 -21.98 13.43
CA GLY A 546 3.20 -20.60 13.68
C GLY A 546 1.76 -20.35 13.22
N ASP A 547 1.20 -19.23 13.66
CA ASP A 547 -0.06 -18.73 13.08
C ASP A 547 0.14 -18.30 11.61
N ALA A 548 -0.95 -18.01 10.90
CA ALA A 548 -0.87 -17.73 9.47
C ALA A 548 0.06 -16.56 9.12
N GLY A 549 0.13 -15.52 9.97
CA GLY A 549 1.03 -14.39 9.76
C GLY A 549 2.50 -14.76 9.94
N GLN A 550 2.80 -15.57 10.95
CA GLN A 550 4.13 -16.13 11.15
C GLN A 550 4.54 -17.05 9.99
N ARG A 551 3.64 -17.92 9.51
CA ARG A 551 3.91 -18.81 8.37
C ARG A 551 4.14 -18.02 7.08
N ALA A 552 3.38 -16.95 6.85
CA ALA A 552 3.59 -16.04 5.72
C ALA A 552 4.98 -15.38 5.76
N ILE A 553 5.40 -14.85 6.91
CA ILE A 553 6.74 -14.24 7.06
C ILE A 553 7.84 -15.31 6.87
N ALA A 554 7.68 -16.49 7.45
CA ALA A 554 8.65 -17.58 7.30
C ALA A 554 8.78 -18.03 5.84
N ALA A 555 7.65 -18.23 5.13
CA ALA A 555 7.63 -18.57 3.71
C ALA A 555 8.33 -17.51 2.87
N TRP A 556 8.07 -16.23 3.13
CA TRP A 556 8.71 -15.12 2.41
C TRP A 556 10.24 -15.15 2.56
N HIS A 557 10.75 -15.39 3.78
CA HIS A 557 12.20 -15.46 4.01
C HIS A 557 12.87 -16.68 3.37
N MET A 558 12.14 -17.78 3.16
CA MET A 558 12.65 -18.91 2.38
C MET A 558 12.93 -18.56 0.91
N GLY A 559 12.25 -17.53 0.36
CA GLY A 559 12.49 -17.00 -0.97
C GLY A 559 13.37 -15.74 -1.02
N TRP A 560 13.75 -15.18 0.12
CA TRP A 560 14.52 -13.92 0.18
C TRP A 560 16.00 -14.18 -0.13
N GLU A 561 16.56 -13.42 -1.07
CA GLU A 561 17.90 -13.63 -1.61
C GLU A 561 19.01 -13.70 -0.53
N PRO A 562 19.16 -12.73 0.40
CA PRO A 562 20.14 -12.82 1.48
C PRO A 562 20.02 -14.08 2.36
N ALA A 563 18.79 -14.57 2.58
CA ALA A 563 18.57 -15.78 3.36
C ALA A 563 18.97 -17.03 2.57
N ARG A 564 18.65 -17.09 1.27
CA ARG A 564 19.05 -18.19 0.39
C ARG A 564 20.57 -18.28 0.23
N GLU A 565 21.25 -17.14 0.08
CA GLU A 565 22.71 -17.09 -0.05
C GLU A 565 23.41 -17.70 1.17
N VAL A 566 22.92 -17.40 2.38
CA VAL A 566 23.59 -17.83 3.61
C VAL A 566 23.12 -19.19 4.14
N SER A 567 21.89 -19.60 3.83
CA SER A 567 21.29 -20.85 4.31
C SER A 567 21.24 -21.97 3.26
N GLY A 568 21.78 -21.72 2.06
CA GLY A 568 21.60 -22.59 0.89
C GLY A 568 20.18 -22.50 0.33
N ASP A 569 19.90 -23.18 -0.79
CA ASP A 569 18.58 -23.13 -1.46
C ASP A 569 17.95 -24.50 -1.77
N HIS A 570 18.53 -25.58 -1.25
CA HIS A 570 18.15 -26.94 -1.65
C HIS A 570 17.05 -27.58 -0.80
N TRP A 571 16.72 -27.03 0.37
CA TRP A 571 15.78 -27.65 1.30
C TRP A 571 14.43 -26.92 1.34
N GLN A 572 14.41 -25.63 0.99
CA GLN A 572 13.25 -24.77 1.01
C GLN A 572 12.15 -25.23 0.04
N PRO A 573 12.44 -25.63 -1.21
CA PRO A 573 11.38 -25.94 -2.17
C PRO A 573 10.41 -27.03 -1.68
N SER A 574 10.92 -28.07 -1.01
CA SER A 574 10.10 -29.14 -0.44
C SER A 574 9.10 -28.62 0.60
N TRP A 575 9.50 -27.64 1.42
CA TRP A 575 8.61 -27.01 2.41
C TRP A 575 7.68 -25.97 1.78
N LEU A 576 8.15 -25.21 0.80
CA LEU A 576 7.36 -24.22 0.08
C LEU A 576 6.22 -24.89 -0.72
N LEU A 577 6.48 -26.01 -1.40
CA LEU A 577 5.45 -26.84 -2.04
C LEU A 577 4.35 -27.26 -1.06
N ARG A 578 4.74 -27.62 0.17
CA ARG A 578 3.82 -27.93 1.26
C ARG A 578 3.00 -26.70 1.70
N GLY A 579 3.62 -25.53 1.76
CA GLY A 579 2.97 -24.25 2.05
C GLY A 579 1.98 -23.78 0.99
N MET A 580 2.13 -24.24 -0.25
CA MET A 580 1.17 -23.98 -1.31
C MET A 580 -0.20 -24.62 -1.04
N ASN A 581 -0.31 -25.55 -0.07
CA ASN A 581 -1.60 -26.08 0.40
C ASN A 581 -2.08 -25.49 1.75
N ASP A 582 -1.51 -24.36 2.20
CA ASP A 582 -1.98 -23.72 3.44
C ASP A 582 -3.45 -23.28 3.35
N PRO A 583 -4.24 -23.33 4.43
CA PRO A 583 -5.63 -22.83 4.43
C PRO A 583 -5.74 -21.35 4.04
N TYR A 584 -4.72 -20.52 4.31
CA TYR A 584 -4.75 -19.10 4.00
C TYR A 584 -4.22 -18.82 2.59
N ALA A 585 -5.03 -18.16 1.76
CA ALA A 585 -4.66 -17.78 0.38
C ALA A 585 -3.35 -16.98 0.33
N ALA A 586 -3.15 -16.07 1.28
CA ALA A 586 -1.91 -15.29 1.38
C ALA A 586 -0.67 -16.16 1.60
N VAL A 587 -0.75 -17.20 2.45
CA VAL A 587 0.39 -18.10 2.69
C VAL A 587 0.67 -18.93 1.44
N ARG A 588 -0.37 -19.43 0.76
CA ARG A 588 -0.22 -20.16 -0.51
C ARG A 588 0.45 -19.31 -1.58
N TYR A 589 0.01 -18.07 -1.73
CA TYR A 589 0.60 -17.11 -2.66
C TYR A 589 2.09 -16.88 -2.34
N ILE A 590 2.42 -16.54 -1.10
CA ILE A 590 3.80 -16.25 -0.69
C ILE A 590 4.70 -17.47 -0.85
N ALA A 591 4.20 -18.66 -0.52
CA ALA A 591 4.95 -19.90 -0.67
C ALA A 591 5.30 -20.14 -2.14
N HIS A 592 4.33 -19.97 -3.06
CA HIS A 592 4.57 -20.06 -4.50
C HIS A 592 5.54 -18.98 -5.01
N LYS A 593 5.35 -17.71 -4.63
CA LYS A 593 6.28 -16.63 -5.02
C LYS A 593 7.71 -16.88 -4.55
N SER A 594 7.86 -17.46 -3.35
CA SER A 594 9.16 -17.80 -2.79
C SER A 594 9.78 -19.01 -3.49
N LEU A 595 8.95 -19.99 -3.91
CA LEU A 595 9.38 -21.16 -4.66
C LEU A 595 9.99 -20.76 -6.01
N ILE A 596 9.31 -19.88 -6.75
CA ILE A 596 9.73 -19.47 -8.10
C ILE A 596 10.91 -18.48 -8.11
N ASN A 597 11.38 -18.03 -6.94
CA ASN A 597 12.66 -17.32 -6.82
C ASN A 597 13.86 -18.26 -7.01
N ASP A 598 13.64 -19.57 -6.88
CA ASP A 598 14.61 -20.57 -7.32
C ASP A 598 14.60 -20.63 -8.86
N PRO A 599 15.74 -20.35 -9.54
CA PRO A 599 15.82 -20.38 -11.00
C PRO A 599 15.40 -21.72 -11.62
N ARG A 600 15.52 -22.83 -10.88
CA ARG A 600 15.12 -24.18 -11.34
C ARG A 600 13.60 -24.35 -11.41
N LEU A 601 12.86 -23.55 -10.63
CA LEU A 601 11.41 -23.69 -10.43
C LEU A 601 10.63 -22.46 -10.90
N ASN A 602 11.30 -21.49 -11.52
CA ASN A 602 10.72 -20.20 -11.90
C ASN A 602 9.51 -20.29 -12.85
N ASN A 603 9.36 -21.41 -13.58
CA ASN A 603 8.29 -21.66 -14.53
C ASN A 603 7.08 -22.40 -13.93
N ILE A 604 7.14 -22.79 -12.65
CA ILE A 604 6.02 -23.45 -11.98
C ILE A 604 4.84 -22.47 -11.90
N LYS A 605 3.73 -22.82 -12.55
CA LYS A 605 2.48 -22.07 -12.49
C LYS A 605 1.63 -22.58 -11.34
N PHE A 606 0.95 -21.66 -10.66
CA PHE A 606 0.06 -22.01 -9.57
C PHE A 606 -1.09 -21.00 -9.44
N ASP A 607 -2.30 -21.53 -9.34
CA ASP A 607 -3.49 -20.75 -9.02
C ASP A 607 -3.82 -20.85 -7.53
N TYR A 608 -3.23 -19.97 -6.73
CA TYR A 608 -3.41 -19.97 -5.28
C TYR A 608 -4.86 -19.71 -4.81
N THR A 609 -5.71 -19.17 -5.69
CA THR A 609 -7.16 -18.94 -5.46
C THR A 609 -8.03 -20.04 -6.07
N GLY A 610 -7.42 -21.01 -6.75
CA GLY A 610 -8.11 -22.10 -7.43
C GLY A 610 -8.80 -23.06 -6.45
N SER A 611 -9.66 -23.91 -7.02
CA SER A 611 -10.30 -25.00 -6.28
C SER A 611 -9.25 -25.92 -5.62
N LEU A 612 -9.63 -26.65 -4.57
CA LEU A 612 -8.72 -27.60 -3.92
C LEU A 612 -8.15 -28.62 -4.92
N SER A 613 -9.00 -29.22 -5.77
CA SER A 613 -8.57 -30.17 -6.80
C SER A 613 -7.56 -29.56 -7.78
N THR A 614 -7.83 -28.35 -8.29
CA THR A 614 -6.90 -27.65 -9.20
C THR A 614 -5.55 -27.38 -8.53
N ARG A 615 -5.56 -26.97 -7.25
CA ARG A 615 -4.34 -26.70 -6.49
C ARG A 615 -3.57 -27.97 -6.21
N ASP A 616 -4.24 -29.05 -5.81
CA ASP A 616 -3.61 -30.34 -5.51
C ASP A 616 -2.91 -30.91 -6.75
N GLU A 617 -3.54 -30.85 -7.93
CA GLU A 617 -2.93 -31.26 -9.20
C GLU A 617 -1.66 -30.45 -9.53
N GLN A 618 -1.71 -29.13 -9.36
CA GLN A 618 -0.57 -28.25 -9.62
C GLN A 618 0.58 -28.47 -8.62
N ILE A 619 0.25 -28.66 -7.34
CA ILE A 619 1.23 -28.95 -6.28
C ILE A 619 1.88 -30.31 -6.52
N GLN A 620 1.10 -31.33 -6.90
CA GLN A 620 1.63 -32.65 -7.21
C GLN A 620 2.58 -32.60 -8.41
N SER A 621 2.18 -31.94 -9.51
CA SER A 621 3.04 -31.78 -10.68
C SER A 621 4.36 -31.06 -10.36
N ALA A 622 4.30 -29.99 -9.56
CA ALA A 622 5.49 -29.28 -9.12
C ALA A 622 6.36 -30.13 -8.17
N THR A 623 5.74 -30.96 -7.33
CA THR A 623 6.43 -31.89 -6.44
C THR A 623 7.14 -32.98 -7.23
N ASP A 624 6.49 -33.58 -8.21
CA ASP A 624 7.09 -34.63 -9.06
C ASP A 624 8.31 -34.09 -9.82
N PHE A 625 8.20 -32.87 -10.37
CA PHE A 625 9.32 -32.18 -11.00
C PHE A 625 10.48 -31.98 -10.02
N TRP A 626 10.20 -31.45 -8.82
CA TRP A 626 11.23 -31.21 -7.81
C TRP A 626 11.86 -32.52 -7.29
N MET A 627 11.09 -33.60 -7.20
CA MET A 627 11.60 -34.90 -6.81
C MET A 627 12.59 -35.47 -7.82
N ILE A 628 12.37 -35.27 -9.12
CA ILE A 628 13.34 -35.63 -10.18
C ILE A 628 14.64 -34.84 -9.97
N GLU A 629 14.54 -33.53 -9.71
CA GLU A 629 15.68 -32.64 -9.44
C GLU A 629 16.45 -32.99 -8.16
N ILE A 630 15.78 -33.54 -7.13
CA ILE A 630 16.44 -34.05 -5.91
C ILE A 630 17.15 -35.37 -6.21
N LEU A 631 16.45 -36.31 -6.85
CA LEU A 631 16.94 -37.68 -7.07
C LEU A 631 18.07 -37.75 -8.10
N SER A 632 18.22 -36.73 -8.95
CA SER A 632 19.35 -36.60 -9.88
C SER A 632 20.67 -36.20 -9.21
N ARG A 633 20.66 -35.87 -7.91
CA ARG A 633 21.84 -35.43 -7.16
C ARG A 633 22.53 -36.59 -6.45
N GLU A 634 23.84 -36.46 -6.22
CA GLU A 634 24.56 -37.36 -5.32
C GLU A 634 23.97 -37.31 -3.90
N LYS A 635 24.11 -38.41 -3.14
CA LYS A 635 23.61 -38.51 -1.76
C LYS A 635 24.01 -37.27 -0.94
N THR A 636 23.02 -36.55 -0.44
CA THR A 636 23.23 -35.44 0.47
C THR A 636 23.36 -35.93 1.92
N THR A 637 24.17 -35.26 2.72
CA THR A 637 24.19 -35.49 4.17
C THR A 637 22.82 -35.20 4.76
N SER A 638 22.33 -36.06 5.67
CA SER A 638 21.08 -35.83 6.41
C SER A 638 21.13 -34.47 7.13
N GLN A 639 20.05 -33.70 7.05
CA GLN A 639 19.93 -32.38 7.68
C GLN A 639 18.79 -32.44 8.71
N PRO A 640 19.03 -33.08 9.88
CA PRO A 640 17.99 -33.31 10.88
C PRO A 640 17.38 -32.00 11.41
N ASP A 641 18.17 -30.94 11.44
CA ASP A 641 17.77 -29.59 11.89
C ASP A 641 16.75 -28.94 10.92
N LEU A 642 16.74 -29.40 9.67
CA LEU A 642 15.78 -28.99 8.63
C LEU A 642 14.71 -30.04 8.37
N LEU A 643 14.66 -31.09 9.19
CA LEU A 643 13.73 -32.22 9.04
C LEU A 643 13.83 -32.89 7.66
N ILE A 644 15.03 -32.90 7.07
CA ILE A 644 15.32 -33.51 5.78
C ILE A 644 16.17 -34.77 5.99
N ASP A 645 15.81 -35.87 5.31
CA ASP A 645 16.55 -37.13 5.35
C ASP A 645 17.83 -37.10 4.48
N ASN A 646 18.53 -38.23 4.40
CA ASN A 646 19.75 -38.35 3.60
C ASN A 646 19.51 -38.40 2.07
N LYS A 647 18.26 -38.32 1.62
CA LYS A 647 17.87 -38.22 0.22
C LYS A 647 17.39 -36.81 -0.14
N GLY A 648 17.43 -35.85 0.78
CA GLY A 648 16.90 -34.51 0.53
C GLY A 648 15.37 -34.39 0.68
N ILE A 649 14.72 -35.42 1.25
CA ILE A 649 13.27 -35.52 1.35
C ILE A 649 12.80 -35.14 2.77
N PRO A 650 11.69 -34.40 2.93
CA PRO A 650 11.05 -34.16 4.22
C PRO A 650 10.75 -35.44 5.00
N ILE A 651 11.16 -35.47 6.27
CA ILE A 651 10.85 -36.55 7.21
C ILE A 651 9.40 -36.37 7.70
N GLU A 652 8.45 -37.00 7.01
CA GLU A 652 7.01 -36.74 7.23
C GLU A 652 6.52 -36.99 8.66
N THR A 653 7.05 -37.99 9.36
CA THR A 653 6.67 -38.23 10.77
C THR A 653 7.00 -37.04 11.67
N LYS A 654 8.14 -36.37 11.42
CA LYS A 654 8.53 -35.16 12.15
C LYS A 654 7.74 -33.94 11.67
N ALA A 655 7.52 -33.81 10.37
CA ALA A 655 6.73 -32.71 9.82
C ALA A 655 5.31 -32.69 10.41
N ARG A 656 4.63 -33.83 10.44
CA ARG A 656 3.30 -34.00 11.05
C ARG A 656 3.30 -33.73 12.56
N TYR A 657 4.37 -34.08 13.27
CA TYR A 657 4.49 -33.75 14.69
C TYR A 657 4.43 -32.23 14.91
N PHE A 658 5.18 -31.46 14.13
CA PHE A 658 5.16 -29.99 14.23
C PHE A 658 3.82 -29.40 13.83
N GLU A 659 3.21 -29.89 12.76
CA GLU A 659 1.88 -29.39 12.35
C GLU A 659 0.75 -29.74 13.30
N SER A 660 0.83 -30.87 14.01
CA SER A 660 -0.18 -31.19 15.02
C SER A 660 -0.20 -30.16 16.17
N LYS A 661 0.87 -29.38 16.32
CA LYS A 661 1.00 -28.25 17.23
C LYS A 661 0.79 -26.89 16.55
N ARG A 662 0.35 -26.84 15.29
CA ARG A 662 0.16 -25.60 14.54
C ARG A 662 -0.89 -24.73 15.20
N ASN A 663 -0.58 -23.44 15.34
CA ASN A 663 -1.56 -22.45 15.76
C ASN A 663 -2.55 -22.20 14.61
N ASN A 664 -3.69 -22.90 14.69
CA ASN A 664 -4.81 -22.77 13.76
C ASN A 664 -5.90 -21.82 14.26
N GLN A 665 -5.60 -20.96 15.26
CA GLN A 665 -6.54 -19.92 15.65
C GLN A 665 -6.85 -19.02 14.45
N PRO A 666 -8.14 -18.76 14.16
CA PRO A 666 -8.53 -17.83 13.11
C PRO A 666 -7.84 -16.48 13.29
N ILE A 667 -7.20 -15.98 12.25
CA ILE A 667 -6.50 -14.70 12.29
C ILE A 667 -6.80 -13.91 11.02
N THR A 668 -7.09 -12.62 11.18
CA THR A 668 -7.13 -11.68 10.08
C THR A 668 -6.18 -10.56 10.42
N LEU A 669 -5.10 -10.41 9.66
CA LEU A 669 -4.21 -9.25 9.80
C LEU A 669 -4.85 -8.07 9.09
N GLN A 670 -5.21 -7.05 9.86
CA GLN A 670 -5.90 -5.88 9.33
C GLN A 670 -4.86 -4.87 8.87
N GLU A 671 -4.60 -4.82 7.57
CA GLU A 671 -3.76 -3.83 6.89
C GLU A 671 -4.37 -2.42 6.91
#